data_AF-A0A6A4W0R7-F1
#
_entry.id   AF-A0A6A4W0R7-F1
#
_cell.length_a   1.000
_cell.length_b   1.000
_cell.length_c   1.000
_cell.angle_alpha   90.00
_cell.angle_beta   90.00
_cell.angle_gamma   90.00
#
_symmetry.space_group_name_H-M   'P 1'
#
loop_
_entity.id
_entity.type
_entity.pdbx_description
1 polymer ?
#
loop_
_entity_poly.entity_id
_entity_poly.type
_entity_poly.pdbx_seq_one_letter_code
_entity_poly.pdbx_strand_id
1 'polypeptide(L)'
;MSKYPGFRSHFHPSTPPLSHSERSSRRAHGQHLLRELRAQLRAPPPDAAGYLRSQLSALRTAGARQQALEAVLACRRLTSADMEAAVDAVLDAYTGHEPSALSHECQSLLQTAMAYRRLLSAYDVLERLEAAPPPYQQPEEDLSTAVKADLSELLRLSPTRTAELVSRLDPAPSPTSEGDGEPRARVTFAAERRVGPAAFLACLEVTAPHGQAAVSVRKSLTEEERRQLAALLFGACLSLPEAPDEWRAAVLRCGVPAAQLLRLLADCWLESGAPLRPQHLVGLAALLTTVAAQTADQPGSPAAGGASLWQEVQEQIAESPALRRALALATVCRAVAIKMEEQRYAAALEKRFGKAAEAGEDVPVPSRSAAVSGDWEQLTEQTVSWDLLLHQLNDVTALCDVIPAAHRADVTLRALLTKGPGAVSELVARWLLEVGVEPADLAPPPPAAAPAQEAPPEDASEAAAAPAPDEPPPVAEWGREAAEPTTEEGRRRQRIQDWVSPLAARFPHSVRPDTLLLNLAWEEAAAWNRHREHTDRLRRAVAFAAHIGNAHLRYGACCLLWSAVLCRPCAALAGLLQRSGHRPEDALCRRELQLPQHQLPSLTDACSELLEQLLKALITSEVERPPVLYSDNLWTAAAGRADSLLALAVRQRPCSEELASLHLQAVDVMRAQVHLDLRGVHPYGCFTEKDGGLLFSELSARYTPPPAVDQTVRCRREALLQRWVTAAVGLVTERPDGQAELAEAALWERRCREAARGWDIAEDVVRRRYALDLYSAGHDLAAQEVLLGLTSAAGLPSQLLLLAGARVRHYIHSSSNMMPLLARLTMNCADFIEIANTPLQCPSVPLERTLALLRHVVRLQPDSASECRLAMEMVDLVESLVSDAAKGSH
;
A
#
# COMPACT_ATOMS: atom_id res chain seq x y z
N MET A 1 59.34 -14.49 -9.24
CA MET A 1 60.25 -14.22 -10.39
C MET A 1 61.11 -15.45 -10.67
N SER A 2 61.56 -15.63 -11.91
CA SER A 2 62.45 -16.73 -12.34
C SER A 2 63.82 -16.71 -11.65
N LYS A 3 64.40 -17.90 -11.37
CA LYS A 3 65.83 -18.24 -11.54
C LYS A 3 66.12 -19.74 -11.26
N TYR A 4 66.51 -20.47 -12.30
CA TYR A 4 67.37 -21.68 -12.30
C TYR A 4 68.87 -21.26 -12.09
N PRO A 5 69.94 -22.11 -12.08
CA PRO A 5 70.08 -23.53 -12.48
C PRO A 5 71.01 -24.47 -11.63
N GLY A 6 71.19 -25.74 -12.08
CA GLY A 6 72.26 -26.68 -11.68
C GLY A 6 71.74 -28.04 -11.16
N PHE A 7 72.27 -29.25 -11.49
CA PHE A 7 73.49 -29.64 -12.23
C PHE A 7 73.34 -31.03 -12.93
N ARG A 8 74.32 -31.42 -13.75
CA ARG A 8 74.50 -32.74 -14.44
C ARG A 8 75.42 -33.68 -13.61
N SER A 9 75.55 -35.00 -13.78
CA SER A 9 74.92 -36.06 -14.62
C SER A 9 75.09 -37.43 -13.91
N HIS A 10 74.50 -38.57 -14.32
CA HIS A 10 75.04 -39.54 -15.30
C HIS A 10 74.02 -40.66 -15.62
N PHE A 11 73.97 -41.12 -16.88
CA PHE A 11 73.33 -42.37 -17.32
C PHE A 11 74.28 -43.57 -17.11
N HIS A 12 73.81 -44.78 -16.80
CA HIS A 12 73.23 -45.79 -17.72
C HIS A 12 72.74 -47.03 -16.91
N PRO A 13 71.98 -47.99 -17.47
CA PRO A 13 70.69 -47.86 -18.17
C PRO A 13 69.66 -48.93 -17.65
N SER A 14 68.64 -49.24 -18.46
CA SER A 14 67.71 -50.39 -18.38
C SER A 14 66.41 -50.23 -17.57
N THR A 15 65.35 -49.85 -18.28
CA THR A 15 63.97 -50.38 -18.14
C THR A 15 63.15 -49.95 -19.38
N PRO A 16 62.29 -50.80 -19.95
CA PRO A 16 61.59 -50.50 -21.20
C PRO A 16 60.35 -49.61 -21.00
N PRO A 17 59.91 -48.84 -22.01
CA PRO A 17 58.79 -47.90 -21.91
C PRO A 17 57.40 -48.58 -22.04
N LEU A 18 57.13 -49.64 -21.28
CA LEU A 18 55.88 -50.41 -21.38
C LEU A 18 54.76 -49.91 -20.43
N SER A 19 55.11 -49.28 -19.30
CA SER A 19 54.14 -48.84 -18.29
C SER A 19 53.20 -47.71 -18.76
N HIS A 20 53.67 -46.81 -19.63
CA HIS A 20 52.84 -45.76 -20.22
C HIS A 20 51.99 -46.27 -21.39
N SER A 21 52.51 -47.21 -22.19
CA SER A 21 51.76 -47.82 -23.30
C SER A 21 50.54 -48.60 -22.77
N GLU A 22 50.72 -49.43 -21.74
CA GLU A 22 49.59 -50.17 -21.16
C GLU A 22 48.55 -49.27 -20.48
N ARG A 23 48.98 -48.25 -19.73
CA ARG A 23 48.03 -47.28 -19.12
C ARG A 23 47.29 -46.47 -20.18
N SER A 24 47.95 -46.12 -21.29
CA SER A 24 47.34 -45.47 -22.46
C SER A 24 46.32 -46.39 -23.15
N SER A 25 46.73 -47.61 -23.48
CA SER A 25 45.89 -48.63 -24.14
C SER A 25 44.65 -48.99 -23.31
N ARG A 26 44.80 -49.22 -22.00
CA ARG A 26 43.67 -49.48 -21.08
C ARG A 26 42.71 -48.28 -21.00
N ARG A 27 43.20 -47.04 -21.08
CA ARG A 27 42.37 -45.83 -21.14
C ARG A 27 41.65 -45.69 -22.50
N ALA A 28 42.34 -45.93 -23.61
CA ALA A 28 41.76 -45.87 -24.96
C ALA A 28 40.66 -46.93 -25.16
N HIS A 29 40.89 -48.16 -24.69
CA HIS A 29 39.89 -49.23 -24.69
C HIS A 29 38.68 -48.88 -23.81
N GLY A 30 38.91 -48.34 -22.60
CA GLY A 30 37.83 -47.83 -21.76
C GLY A 30 37.01 -46.70 -22.41
N GLN A 31 37.66 -45.80 -23.17
CA GLN A 31 36.98 -44.76 -23.94
C GLN A 31 36.18 -45.32 -25.13
N HIS A 32 36.60 -46.42 -25.75
CA HIS A 32 35.80 -47.12 -26.76
C HIS A 32 34.53 -47.70 -26.15
N LEU A 33 34.67 -48.49 -25.09
CA LEU A 33 33.54 -49.09 -24.35
C LEU A 33 32.57 -48.02 -23.83
N LEU A 34 33.07 -46.87 -23.36
CA LEU A 34 32.24 -45.73 -22.96
C LEU A 34 31.44 -45.11 -24.12
N ARG A 35 32.00 -45.05 -25.34
CA ARG A 35 31.27 -44.55 -26.53
C ARG A 35 30.20 -45.54 -26.96
N GLU A 36 30.52 -46.82 -26.93
CA GLU A 36 29.62 -47.93 -27.27
C GLU A 36 28.44 -48.01 -26.29
N LEU A 37 28.72 -47.98 -24.99
CA LEU A 37 27.71 -47.90 -23.93
C LEU A 37 26.82 -46.66 -24.09
N ARG A 38 27.39 -45.48 -24.36
CA ARG A 38 26.60 -44.25 -24.61
C ARG A 38 25.78 -44.30 -25.91
N ALA A 39 26.17 -45.09 -26.91
CA ALA A 39 25.37 -45.32 -28.10
C ALA A 39 24.18 -46.24 -27.78
N GLN A 40 24.43 -47.35 -27.08
CA GLN A 40 23.40 -48.32 -26.69
C GLN A 40 22.38 -47.74 -25.68
N LEU A 41 22.80 -46.85 -24.79
CA LEU A 41 21.88 -46.14 -23.87
C LEU A 41 20.83 -45.27 -24.59
N ARG A 42 20.97 -44.97 -25.89
CA ARG A 42 19.92 -44.29 -26.68
C ARG A 42 18.72 -45.19 -26.99
N ALA A 43 18.96 -46.50 -27.08
CA ALA A 43 17.97 -47.52 -27.39
C ALA A 43 18.34 -48.80 -26.60
N PRO A 44 18.00 -48.85 -25.30
CA PRO A 44 18.43 -49.95 -24.44
C PRO A 44 17.90 -51.31 -24.92
N PRO A 45 18.70 -52.39 -24.81
CA PRO A 45 18.24 -53.74 -25.15
C PRO A 45 17.21 -54.26 -24.14
N PRO A 46 16.41 -55.28 -24.48
CA PRO A 46 15.38 -55.84 -23.58
C PRO A 46 15.94 -56.50 -22.31
N ASP A 47 17.21 -56.90 -22.31
CA ASP A 47 17.98 -57.27 -21.10
C ASP A 47 19.07 -56.20 -20.85
N ALA A 48 18.63 -55.01 -20.42
CA ALA A 48 19.53 -53.91 -20.11
C ALA A 48 20.36 -54.19 -18.85
N ALA A 49 19.76 -54.73 -17.79
CA ALA A 49 20.45 -55.16 -16.57
C ALA A 49 21.65 -56.11 -16.82
N GLY A 50 21.45 -57.20 -17.58
CA GLY A 50 22.51 -58.15 -17.92
C GLY A 50 23.61 -57.52 -18.77
N TYR A 51 23.22 -56.75 -19.79
CA TYR A 51 24.15 -56.01 -20.64
C TYR A 51 25.02 -55.02 -19.84
N LEU A 52 24.41 -54.18 -19.00
CA LEU A 52 25.10 -53.17 -18.19
C LEU A 52 26.10 -53.80 -17.22
N ARG A 53 25.73 -54.89 -16.54
CA ARG A 53 26.61 -55.64 -15.65
C ARG A 53 27.84 -56.21 -16.38
N SER A 54 27.68 -56.69 -17.60
CA SER A 54 28.80 -57.18 -18.44
C SER A 54 29.76 -56.06 -18.88
N GLN A 55 29.24 -54.88 -19.25
CA GLN A 55 30.05 -53.76 -19.73
C GLN A 55 30.81 -53.05 -18.61
N LEU A 56 30.18 -52.85 -17.45
CA LEU A 56 30.78 -52.18 -16.30
C LEU A 56 31.89 -53.01 -15.64
N SER A 57 31.73 -54.34 -15.60
CA SER A 57 32.77 -55.26 -15.13
C SER A 57 33.97 -55.35 -16.08
N ALA A 58 33.76 -55.21 -17.40
CA ALA A 58 34.83 -55.16 -18.41
C ALA A 58 35.74 -53.92 -18.29
N LEU A 59 35.24 -52.81 -17.75
CA LEU A 59 36.03 -51.60 -17.52
C LEU A 59 37.08 -51.81 -16.41
N ARG A 60 38.34 -51.49 -16.70
CA ARG A 60 39.49 -51.75 -15.80
C ARG A 60 40.01 -50.54 -15.01
N THR A 61 39.45 -49.35 -15.19
CA THR A 61 39.90 -48.11 -14.53
C THR A 61 38.78 -47.43 -13.77
N ALA A 62 39.05 -46.95 -12.55
CA ALA A 62 38.06 -46.29 -11.70
C ALA A 62 37.36 -45.12 -12.40
N GLY A 63 38.13 -44.20 -12.99
CA GLY A 63 37.56 -43.07 -13.74
C GLY A 63 36.72 -43.46 -14.97
N ALA A 64 36.95 -44.62 -15.61
CA ALA A 64 36.07 -45.09 -16.68
C ALA A 64 34.79 -45.74 -16.14
N ARG A 65 34.89 -46.50 -15.04
CA ARG A 65 33.71 -47.03 -14.31
C ARG A 65 32.83 -45.89 -13.81
N GLN A 66 33.42 -44.83 -13.25
CA GLN A 66 32.69 -43.64 -12.82
C GLN A 66 31.96 -42.96 -14.00
N GLN A 67 32.66 -42.66 -15.10
CA GLN A 67 32.05 -42.04 -16.29
C GLN A 67 30.99 -42.91 -16.98
N ALA A 68 31.05 -44.23 -16.82
CA ALA A 68 30.04 -45.17 -17.28
C ALA A 68 28.83 -45.14 -16.35
N LEU A 69 29.05 -45.24 -15.03
CA LEU A 69 28.01 -45.17 -14.01
C LEU A 69 27.21 -43.86 -14.09
N GLU A 70 27.89 -42.71 -14.17
CA GLU A 70 27.25 -41.40 -14.38
C GLU A 70 26.39 -41.35 -15.65
N ALA A 71 26.85 -41.97 -16.75
CA ALA A 71 26.09 -42.01 -18.00
C ALA A 71 24.87 -42.95 -17.92
N VAL A 72 24.96 -44.05 -17.18
CA VAL A 72 23.85 -44.98 -16.92
C VAL A 72 22.79 -44.34 -16.04
N LEU A 73 23.19 -43.76 -14.89
CA LEU A 73 22.26 -43.13 -13.95
C LEU A 73 21.58 -41.88 -14.51
N ALA A 74 22.19 -41.20 -15.48
CA ALA A 74 21.56 -40.10 -16.22
C ALA A 74 20.54 -40.55 -17.30
N CYS A 75 20.42 -41.85 -17.59
CA CYS A 75 19.58 -42.35 -18.68
C CYS A 75 18.11 -42.50 -18.27
N ARG A 76 17.26 -41.58 -18.72
CA ARG A 76 15.79 -41.57 -18.48
C ARG A 76 15.01 -42.76 -19.07
N ARG A 77 15.66 -43.71 -19.76
CA ARG A 77 15.03 -44.88 -20.40
C ARG A 77 15.22 -46.20 -19.65
N LEU A 78 16.00 -46.18 -18.56
CA LEU A 78 16.28 -47.36 -17.74
C LEU A 78 15.33 -47.44 -16.56
N THR A 79 15.00 -48.65 -16.13
CA THR A 79 14.27 -48.92 -14.89
C THR A 79 15.20 -48.82 -13.68
N SER A 80 14.64 -48.78 -12.46
CA SER A 80 15.44 -48.81 -11.24
C SER A 80 16.30 -50.09 -11.18
N ALA A 81 15.72 -51.26 -11.49
CA ALA A 81 16.43 -52.54 -11.53
C ALA A 81 17.63 -52.57 -12.51
N ASP A 82 17.52 -51.91 -13.67
CA ASP A 82 18.65 -51.79 -14.61
C ASP A 82 19.79 -50.93 -14.03
N MET A 83 19.44 -49.85 -13.32
CA MET A 83 20.41 -48.99 -12.62
C MET A 83 21.02 -49.69 -11.41
N GLU A 84 20.25 -50.48 -10.66
CA GLU A 84 20.76 -51.30 -9.56
C GLU A 84 21.77 -52.34 -10.07
N ALA A 85 21.45 -53.06 -11.14
CA ALA A 85 22.35 -54.04 -11.73
C ALA A 85 23.69 -53.44 -12.18
N ALA A 86 23.67 -52.18 -12.64
CA ALA A 86 24.85 -51.40 -12.98
C ALA A 86 25.66 -50.94 -11.75
N VAL A 87 24.98 -50.44 -10.70
CA VAL A 87 25.63 -50.06 -9.43
C VAL A 87 26.27 -51.28 -8.76
N ASP A 88 25.56 -52.41 -8.72
CA ASP A 88 26.05 -53.67 -8.15
C ASP A 88 27.30 -54.17 -8.90
N ALA A 89 27.34 -54.06 -10.23
CA ALA A 89 28.54 -54.40 -11.01
C ALA A 89 29.78 -53.55 -10.66
N VAL A 90 29.57 -52.32 -10.18
CA VAL A 90 30.66 -51.45 -9.69
C VAL A 90 31.03 -51.82 -8.25
N LEU A 91 30.05 -52.14 -7.39
CA LEU A 91 30.28 -52.60 -6.01
C LEU A 91 31.07 -53.92 -5.97
N ASP A 92 30.60 -54.95 -6.70
CA ASP A 92 31.21 -56.28 -6.79
C ASP A 92 32.70 -56.23 -7.22
N ALA A 93 33.07 -55.21 -7.98
CA ALA A 93 34.43 -55.01 -8.44
C ALA A 93 35.39 -54.42 -7.38
N TYR A 94 34.90 -54.15 -6.15
CA TYR A 94 35.66 -53.59 -5.03
C TYR A 94 35.34 -54.24 -3.65
N THR A 95 34.19 -54.92 -3.48
CA THR A 95 33.70 -55.46 -2.18
C THR A 95 34.50 -56.63 -1.59
N GLY A 96 35.61 -57.03 -2.21
CA GLY A 96 36.52 -58.08 -1.71
C GLY A 96 37.93 -57.59 -1.30
N HIS A 97 38.19 -56.28 -1.27
CA HIS A 97 39.49 -55.71 -0.94
C HIS A 97 39.47 -54.96 0.41
N GLU A 98 40.55 -55.04 1.20
CA GLU A 98 40.66 -54.21 2.40
C GLU A 98 40.60 -52.71 2.04
N PRO A 99 39.93 -51.88 2.86
CA PRO A 99 39.79 -50.44 2.58
C PRO A 99 41.15 -49.73 2.50
N SER A 100 42.15 -50.21 3.25
CA SER A 100 43.55 -49.76 3.25
C SER A 100 44.29 -49.99 1.91
N ALA A 101 43.87 -50.98 1.12
CA ALA A 101 44.54 -51.40 -0.12
C ALA A 101 43.99 -50.69 -1.38
N LEU A 102 42.86 -49.98 -1.25
CA LEU A 102 42.22 -49.26 -2.35
C LEU A 102 42.79 -47.84 -2.48
N SER A 103 42.99 -47.37 -3.73
CA SER A 103 43.35 -45.97 -3.97
C SER A 103 42.20 -45.03 -3.56
N HIS A 104 42.53 -43.77 -3.24
CA HIS A 104 41.53 -42.74 -2.89
C HIS A 104 40.43 -42.59 -3.97
N GLU A 105 40.78 -42.73 -5.25
CA GLU A 105 39.81 -42.76 -6.36
C GLU A 105 38.85 -43.96 -6.28
N CYS A 106 39.36 -45.15 -5.93
CA CYS A 106 38.54 -46.36 -5.78
C CYS A 106 37.67 -46.30 -4.50
N GLN A 107 38.19 -45.76 -3.41
CA GLN A 107 37.42 -45.55 -2.17
C GLN A 107 36.27 -44.56 -2.41
N SER A 108 36.53 -43.45 -3.10
CA SER A 108 35.51 -42.47 -3.48
C SER A 108 34.45 -43.07 -4.43
N LEU A 109 34.87 -43.87 -5.42
CA LEU A 109 33.95 -44.59 -6.31
C LEU A 109 33.10 -45.64 -5.57
N LEU A 110 33.68 -46.37 -4.62
CA LEU A 110 32.96 -47.34 -3.79
C LEU A 110 31.88 -46.64 -2.93
N GLN A 111 32.24 -45.53 -2.29
CA GLN A 111 31.33 -44.75 -1.44
C GLN A 111 30.19 -44.11 -2.24
N THR A 112 30.49 -43.54 -3.41
CA THR A 112 29.47 -42.98 -4.31
C THR A 112 28.54 -44.08 -4.86
N ALA A 113 29.07 -45.24 -5.27
CA ALA A 113 28.25 -46.40 -5.65
C ALA A 113 27.36 -46.89 -4.49
N MET A 114 27.89 -46.99 -3.27
CA MET A 114 27.11 -47.35 -2.07
C MET A 114 26.00 -46.33 -1.74
N ALA A 115 26.21 -45.04 -2.04
CA ALA A 115 25.16 -44.02 -1.91
C ALA A 115 24.10 -44.15 -3.00
N TYR A 116 24.49 -44.34 -4.27
CA TYR A 116 23.52 -44.59 -5.35
C TYR A 116 22.71 -45.88 -5.13
N ARG A 117 23.31 -46.94 -4.58
CA ARG A 117 22.58 -48.17 -4.23
C ARG A 117 21.51 -47.93 -3.16
N ARG A 118 21.84 -47.15 -2.13
CA ARG A 118 20.90 -46.73 -1.09
C ARG A 118 19.76 -45.88 -1.66
N LEU A 119 20.09 -44.92 -2.53
CA LEU A 119 19.10 -44.05 -3.18
C LEU A 119 18.13 -44.80 -4.09
N LEU A 120 18.61 -45.74 -4.92
CA LEU A 120 17.73 -46.59 -5.74
C LEU A 120 16.84 -47.48 -4.85
N SER A 121 17.40 -48.11 -3.81
CA SER A 121 16.60 -48.91 -2.86
C SER A 121 15.55 -48.12 -2.07
N ALA A 122 15.75 -46.80 -1.93
CA ALA A 122 14.78 -45.90 -1.32
C ALA A 122 13.72 -45.45 -2.33
N TYR A 123 14.11 -45.16 -3.57
CA TYR A 123 13.21 -44.90 -4.69
C TYR A 123 12.19 -46.03 -4.88
N ASP A 124 12.63 -47.29 -4.88
CA ASP A 124 11.76 -48.48 -5.01
C ASP A 124 10.77 -48.66 -3.84
N VAL A 125 11.03 -48.05 -2.69
CA VAL A 125 10.06 -48.00 -1.57
C VAL A 125 9.08 -46.86 -1.79
N LEU A 126 9.56 -45.68 -2.19
CA LEU A 126 8.74 -44.49 -2.41
C LEU A 126 7.78 -44.68 -3.59
N GLU A 127 8.22 -45.24 -4.72
CA GLU A 127 7.35 -45.57 -5.87
C GLU A 127 6.26 -46.59 -5.49
N ARG A 128 6.57 -47.59 -4.65
CA ARG A 128 5.58 -48.55 -4.15
C ARG A 128 4.55 -47.91 -3.22
N LEU A 129 4.97 -46.95 -2.38
CA LEU A 129 4.07 -46.19 -1.52
C LEU A 129 3.18 -45.22 -2.31
N GLU A 130 3.72 -44.56 -3.34
CA GLU A 130 2.97 -43.70 -4.26
C GLU A 130 1.99 -44.50 -5.15
N ALA A 131 2.34 -45.74 -5.51
CA ALA A 131 1.48 -46.65 -6.27
C ALA A 131 0.39 -47.33 -5.43
N ALA A 132 0.43 -47.21 -4.09
CA ALA A 132 -0.62 -47.75 -3.22
C ALA A 132 -1.93 -46.96 -3.40
N PRO A 133 -3.11 -47.62 -3.43
CA PRO A 133 -4.37 -46.91 -3.52
C PRO A 133 -4.59 -46.05 -2.25
N PRO A 134 -5.06 -44.79 -2.39
CA PRO A 134 -5.36 -43.97 -1.22
C PRO A 134 -6.48 -44.62 -0.39
N PRO A 135 -6.39 -44.67 0.95
CA PRO A 135 -7.44 -45.21 1.79
C PRO A 135 -8.68 -44.32 1.68
N TYR A 136 -9.73 -44.81 1.03
CA TYR A 136 -10.97 -44.08 0.80
C TYR A 136 -12.09 -44.50 1.78
N GLN A 137 -12.88 -43.51 2.20
CA GLN A 137 -14.26 -43.62 2.69
C GLN A 137 -14.49 -44.44 3.97
N GLN A 138 -14.17 -43.83 5.11
CA GLN A 138 -15.08 -43.90 6.26
C GLN A 138 -16.07 -42.72 6.19
N PRO A 139 -17.30 -42.84 6.73
CA PRO A 139 -18.31 -41.77 6.66
C PRO A 139 -17.84 -40.47 7.33
N GLU A 140 -18.09 -39.34 6.70
CA GLU A 140 -17.52 -38.03 7.09
C GLU A 140 -18.05 -37.50 8.44
N GLU A 141 -19.19 -38.00 8.92
CA GLU A 141 -19.89 -37.47 10.09
C GLU A 141 -19.28 -37.96 11.43
N ASP A 142 -18.87 -39.24 11.52
CA ASP A 142 -18.39 -39.85 12.77
C ASP A 142 -16.94 -39.48 13.13
N LEU A 143 -16.08 -39.20 12.13
CA LEU A 143 -14.68 -38.82 12.39
C LEU A 143 -14.54 -37.37 12.89
N SER A 144 -15.53 -36.52 12.64
CA SER A 144 -15.44 -35.07 12.85
C SER A 144 -15.12 -34.66 14.29
N THR A 145 -15.65 -35.37 15.29
CA THR A 145 -15.51 -35.02 16.71
C THR A 145 -14.31 -35.69 17.37
N ALA A 146 -14.11 -36.99 17.14
CA ALA A 146 -12.95 -37.73 17.67
C ALA A 146 -11.63 -37.17 17.12
N VAL A 147 -11.52 -37.00 15.80
CA VAL A 147 -10.31 -36.44 15.19
C VAL A 147 -10.04 -35.02 15.69
N LYS A 148 -11.06 -34.20 16.00
CA LYS A 148 -10.85 -32.85 16.59
C LYS A 148 -10.32 -32.88 18.02
N ALA A 149 -10.71 -33.86 18.83
CA ALA A 149 -10.15 -34.07 20.16
C ALA A 149 -8.68 -34.48 20.06
N ASP A 150 -8.37 -35.49 19.25
CA ASP A 150 -7.01 -35.98 19.01
C ASP A 150 -6.11 -34.89 18.39
N LEU A 151 -6.65 -34.04 17.50
CA LEU A 151 -5.95 -32.89 16.92
C LEU A 151 -5.55 -31.86 17.99
N SER A 152 -6.36 -31.68 19.03
CA SER A 152 -6.10 -30.69 20.08
C SER A 152 -4.92 -31.07 20.96
N GLU A 153 -4.80 -32.35 21.29
CA GLU A 153 -3.64 -32.92 21.98
C GLU A 153 -2.39 -32.88 21.08
N LEU A 154 -2.53 -33.35 19.82
CA LEU A 154 -1.43 -33.40 18.85
C LEU A 154 -0.85 -32.02 18.53
N LEU A 155 -1.69 -31.00 18.31
CA LEU A 155 -1.27 -29.62 18.01
C LEU A 155 -0.93 -28.80 19.25
N ARG A 156 -1.20 -29.30 20.47
CA ARG A 156 -0.99 -28.58 21.75
C ARG A 156 -1.68 -27.21 21.76
N LEU A 157 -2.96 -27.21 21.40
CA LEU A 157 -3.83 -26.04 21.31
C LEU A 157 -5.13 -26.31 22.09
N SER A 158 -5.75 -25.27 22.63
CA SER A 158 -7.08 -25.41 23.23
C SER A 158 -8.10 -25.91 22.20
N PRO A 159 -9.14 -26.66 22.61
CA PRO A 159 -10.17 -27.15 21.68
C PRO A 159 -10.92 -26.02 20.96
N THR A 160 -10.93 -24.81 21.55
CA THR A 160 -11.43 -23.59 20.90
C THR A 160 -10.52 -23.09 19.77
N ARG A 161 -9.20 -23.06 19.99
CA ARG A 161 -8.21 -22.64 18.98
C ARG A 161 -8.07 -23.65 17.85
N THR A 162 -8.24 -24.95 18.12
CA THR A 162 -8.26 -25.96 17.05
C THR A 162 -9.53 -25.88 16.21
N ALA A 163 -10.69 -25.60 16.80
CA ALA A 163 -11.91 -25.35 16.04
C ALA A 163 -11.79 -24.09 15.16
N GLU A 164 -11.18 -23.00 15.67
CA GLU A 164 -10.90 -21.77 14.91
C GLU A 164 -9.89 -22.00 13.76
N LEU A 165 -8.86 -22.83 14.00
CA LEU A 165 -7.92 -23.22 12.96
C LEU A 165 -8.59 -24.05 11.86
N VAL A 166 -9.38 -25.07 12.23
CA VAL A 166 -10.07 -25.93 11.27
C VAL A 166 -11.06 -25.14 10.42
N SER A 167 -11.88 -24.25 11.00
CA SER A 167 -12.83 -23.43 10.24
C SER A 167 -12.16 -22.44 9.27
N ARG A 168 -10.90 -22.08 9.50
CA ARG A 168 -10.07 -21.31 8.54
C ARG A 168 -9.37 -22.16 7.49
N LEU A 169 -9.24 -23.46 7.71
CA LEU A 169 -8.68 -24.40 6.72
C LEU A 169 -9.75 -24.90 5.75
N ASP A 170 -11.00 -24.98 6.21
CA ASP A 170 -12.15 -25.29 5.37
C ASP A 170 -12.32 -24.20 4.28
N PRO A 171 -12.61 -24.59 3.02
CA PRO A 171 -12.90 -23.66 1.95
C PRO A 171 -14.28 -23.04 2.19
N ALA A 172 -14.32 -21.84 2.75
CA ALA A 172 -15.53 -21.05 2.81
C ALA A 172 -16.09 -20.89 1.37
N PRO A 173 -17.36 -21.23 1.10
CA PRO A 173 -17.95 -21.02 -0.21
C PRO A 173 -18.00 -19.51 -0.47
N SER A 174 -17.31 -19.05 -1.51
CA SER A 174 -17.28 -17.63 -1.86
C SER A 174 -18.67 -17.14 -2.29
N PRO A 175 -19.29 -16.18 -1.57
CA PRO A 175 -20.66 -15.74 -1.84
C PRO A 175 -20.71 -14.65 -2.93
N THR A 176 -20.09 -14.90 -4.08
CA THR A 176 -20.12 -14.02 -5.27
C THR A 176 -19.92 -14.83 -6.57
N SER A 177 -20.88 -15.68 -6.91
CA SER A 177 -20.95 -16.36 -8.22
C SER A 177 -22.38 -16.81 -8.59
N GLU A 178 -23.39 -15.98 -8.36
CA GLU A 178 -24.65 -16.14 -9.10
C GLU A 178 -24.44 -15.62 -10.53
N GLY A 179 -24.51 -16.54 -11.51
CA GLY A 179 -24.41 -16.19 -12.93
C GLY A 179 -23.03 -16.28 -13.55
N ASP A 180 -22.40 -17.46 -13.52
CA ASP A 180 -22.07 -18.15 -14.77
C ASP A 180 -21.72 -19.63 -14.53
N GLY A 181 -21.87 -20.46 -15.58
CA GLY A 181 -21.95 -21.91 -15.44
C GLY A 181 -20.71 -22.56 -14.81
N GLU A 182 -20.96 -23.58 -13.96
CA GLU A 182 -19.94 -24.44 -13.34
C GLU A 182 -18.79 -24.74 -14.33
N PRO A 183 -17.54 -24.32 -14.05
CA PRO A 183 -16.41 -25.12 -14.47
C PRO A 183 -16.44 -26.36 -13.58
N ARG A 184 -17.34 -27.31 -13.88
CA ARG A 184 -17.16 -28.70 -13.45
C ARG A 184 -15.73 -29.03 -13.77
N ALA A 185 -14.92 -29.28 -12.74
CA ALA A 185 -13.52 -29.59 -12.89
C ALA A 185 -13.44 -30.86 -13.76
N ARG A 186 -13.29 -30.65 -15.07
CA ARG A 186 -13.20 -31.73 -16.04
C ARG A 186 -11.95 -32.48 -15.66
N VAL A 187 -12.14 -33.73 -15.26
CA VAL A 187 -11.10 -34.70 -14.92
C VAL A 187 -9.92 -34.53 -15.89
N THR A 188 -8.89 -33.81 -15.45
CA THR A 188 -7.63 -33.70 -16.17
C THR A 188 -6.93 -35.03 -15.96
N PHE A 189 -6.85 -35.81 -17.05
CA PHE A 189 -6.37 -37.18 -17.07
C PHE A 189 -5.16 -37.41 -16.16
N ALA A 190 -5.24 -38.48 -15.36
CA ALA A 190 -4.18 -38.91 -14.45
C ALA A 190 -2.86 -39.18 -15.20
N ALA A 191 -1.99 -38.16 -15.25
CA ALA A 191 -0.64 -38.23 -15.80
C ALA A 191 0.20 -37.01 -15.38
N GLU A 192 0.13 -36.58 -14.11
CA GLU A 192 1.31 -35.92 -13.52
C GLU A 192 2.47 -36.91 -13.67
N ARG A 193 3.62 -36.44 -14.18
CA ARG A 193 4.73 -37.32 -14.56
C ARG A 193 5.28 -38.00 -13.31
N ARG A 194 5.02 -39.29 -13.14
CA ARG A 194 5.77 -40.14 -12.21
C ARG A 194 7.27 -39.91 -12.43
N VAL A 195 7.95 -39.53 -11.35
CA VAL A 195 9.35 -39.16 -11.39
C VAL A 195 10.17 -40.42 -11.61
N GLY A 196 10.75 -40.62 -12.79
CA GLY A 196 11.60 -41.78 -13.05
C GLY A 196 12.89 -41.77 -12.23
N PRO A 197 13.57 -42.92 -12.03
CA PRO A 197 14.75 -43.04 -11.16
C PRO A 197 15.89 -42.10 -11.59
N ALA A 198 16.08 -41.93 -12.91
CA ALA A 198 17.03 -40.96 -13.47
C ALA A 198 16.75 -39.50 -13.06
N ALA A 199 15.47 -39.12 -12.94
CA ALA A 199 15.06 -37.77 -12.56
C ALA A 199 15.21 -37.55 -11.04
N PHE A 200 14.83 -38.55 -10.23
CA PHE A 200 15.08 -38.56 -8.79
C PHE A 200 16.57 -38.41 -8.46
N LEU A 201 17.44 -39.23 -9.07
CA LEU A 201 18.89 -39.13 -8.89
C LEU A 201 19.48 -37.82 -9.44
N ALA A 202 18.91 -37.26 -10.51
CA ALA A 202 19.33 -35.95 -11.03
C ALA A 202 19.00 -34.80 -10.07
N CYS A 203 18.11 -34.98 -9.10
CA CYS A 203 17.83 -33.96 -8.09
C CYS A 203 18.83 -33.93 -6.92
N LEU A 204 19.64 -34.97 -6.80
CA LEU A 204 20.57 -35.19 -5.69
C LEU A 204 22.03 -35.05 -6.13
N GLU A 205 22.87 -34.63 -5.20
CA GLU A 205 24.32 -34.50 -5.34
C GLU A 205 24.99 -35.45 -4.35
N VAL A 206 25.77 -36.39 -4.88
CA VAL A 206 26.52 -37.37 -4.09
C VAL A 206 27.99 -36.98 -4.13
N THR A 207 28.55 -36.56 -3.00
CA THR A 207 29.97 -36.20 -2.87
C THR A 207 30.66 -37.12 -1.88
N ALA A 208 31.95 -37.41 -2.09
CA ALA A 208 32.74 -38.23 -1.17
C ALA A 208 34.06 -37.54 -0.80
N PRO A 209 34.02 -36.36 -0.16
CA PRO A 209 35.21 -35.52 0.05
C PRO A 209 36.30 -36.17 0.91
N HIS A 210 35.93 -37.05 1.85
CA HIS A 210 36.85 -37.68 2.82
C HIS A 210 36.63 -39.20 2.96
N GLY A 211 36.27 -39.89 1.87
CA GLY A 211 36.00 -41.34 1.93
C GLY A 211 34.71 -41.74 2.67
N GLN A 212 33.83 -40.78 2.93
CA GLN A 212 32.44 -40.98 3.33
C GLN A 212 31.54 -40.28 2.30
N ALA A 213 30.51 -40.96 1.81
CA ALA A 213 29.54 -40.36 0.91
C ALA A 213 28.52 -39.49 1.66
N ALA A 214 28.47 -38.21 1.32
CA ALA A 214 27.44 -37.26 1.73
C ALA A 214 26.47 -37.04 0.56
N VAL A 215 25.16 -37.07 0.84
CA VAL A 215 24.10 -36.80 -0.14
C VAL A 215 23.46 -35.46 0.21
N SER A 216 23.29 -34.59 -0.77
CA SER A 216 22.57 -33.31 -0.60
C SER A 216 21.64 -33.02 -1.76
N VAL A 217 20.58 -32.26 -1.51
CA VAL A 217 19.70 -31.71 -2.54
C VAL A 217 20.50 -30.69 -3.37
N ARG A 218 20.41 -30.76 -4.71
CA ARG A 218 21.12 -29.82 -5.59
C ARG A 218 20.61 -28.39 -5.41
N LYS A 219 21.54 -27.43 -5.36
CA LYS A 219 21.21 -26.00 -5.22
C LYS A 219 20.57 -25.38 -6.47
N SER A 220 20.76 -25.99 -7.64
CA SER A 220 20.34 -25.46 -8.95
C SER A 220 19.11 -26.17 -9.53
N LEU A 221 18.20 -26.65 -8.67
CA LEU A 221 16.94 -27.26 -9.09
C LEU A 221 15.97 -26.21 -9.62
N THR A 222 15.22 -26.56 -10.68
CA THR A 222 14.02 -25.81 -11.04
C THR A 222 12.89 -26.06 -10.02
N GLU A 223 11.93 -25.13 -9.92
CA GLU A 223 10.76 -25.28 -9.03
C GLU A 223 10.00 -26.58 -9.31
N GLU A 224 9.83 -26.93 -10.58
CA GLU A 224 9.14 -28.14 -11.01
C GLU A 224 9.88 -29.42 -10.60
N GLU A 225 11.21 -29.45 -10.71
CA GLU A 225 12.02 -30.59 -10.23
C GLU A 225 11.99 -30.70 -8.69
N ARG A 226 11.97 -29.56 -7.98
CA ARG A 226 11.84 -29.53 -6.51
C ARG A 226 10.47 -30.08 -6.07
N ARG A 227 9.40 -29.63 -6.72
CA ARG A 227 8.02 -30.06 -6.46
C ARG A 227 7.84 -31.56 -6.72
N GLN A 228 8.36 -32.04 -7.85
CA GLN A 228 8.39 -33.46 -8.20
C GLN A 228 9.16 -34.31 -7.17
N LEU A 229 10.36 -33.86 -6.74
CA LEU A 229 11.12 -34.54 -5.69
C LEU A 229 10.34 -34.60 -4.38
N ALA A 230 9.74 -33.50 -3.96
CA ALA A 230 9.06 -33.42 -2.66
C ALA A 230 7.71 -34.17 -2.66
N ALA A 231 6.99 -34.19 -3.79
CA ALA A 231 5.80 -35.01 -3.98
C ALA A 231 6.12 -36.51 -3.86
N LEU A 232 7.20 -36.99 -4.50
CA LEU A 232 7.66 -38.38 -4.37
C LEU A 232 8.17 -38.71 -2.95
N LEU A 233 8.80 -37.75 -2.27
CA LEU A 233 9.29 -37.96 -0.90
C LEU A 233 8.19 -37.97 0.16
N PHE A 234 7.12 -37.18 0.02
CA PHE A 234 6.17 -36.92 1.10
C PHE A 234 4.69 -37.12 0.73
N GLY A 235 4.34 -37.02 -0.55
CA GLY A 235 2.94 -36.94 -1.02
C GLY A 235 2.06 -38.10 -0.56
N ALA A 236 2.52 -39.33 -0.76
CA ALA A 236 1.79 -40.55 -0.34
C ALA A 236 1.58 -40.65 1.18
N CYS A 237 2.45 -40.03 1.98
CA CYS A 237 2.40 -40.11 3.44
C CYS A 237 1.62 -38.96 4.10
N LEU A 238 1.38 -37.85 3.40
CA LEU A 238 0.59 -36.72 3.92
C LEU A 238 -0.88 -37.07 4.21
N SER A 239 -1.41 -38.11 3.57
CA SER A 239 -2.77 -38.63 3.81
C SER A 239 -2.86 -39.72 4.89
N LEU A 240 -1.73 -40.15 5.47
CA LEU A 240 -1.70 -41.21 6.49
C LEU A 240 -1.60 -40.62 7.90
N PRO A 241 -2.24 -41.22 8.92
CA PRO A 241 -2.17 -40.73 10.30
C PRO A 241 -0.79 -40.96 10.94
N GLU A 242 -0.05 -41.97 10.48
CA GLU A 242 1.31 -42.27 10.91
C GLU A 242 2.23 -42.39 9.70
N ALA A 243 3.49 -42.00 9.86
CA ALA A 243 4.52 -42.16 8.84
C ALA A 243 4.97 -43.63 8.81
N PRO A 244 4.77 -44.38 7.71
CA PRO A 244 5.02 -45.83 7.71
C PRO A 244 6.50 -46.15 7.92
N ASP A 245 6.80 -47.22 8.66
CA ASP A 245 8.18 -47.63 8.97
C ASP A 245 9.02 -47.90 7.71
N GLU A 246 8.40 -48.40 6.63
CA GLU A 246 9.06 -48.55 5.33
C GLU A 246 9.54 -47.20 4.76
N TRP A 247 8.69 -46.17 4.83
CA TRP A 247 9.02 -44.80 4.41
C TRP A 247 10.13 -44.22 5.29
N ARG A 248 10.01 -44.37 6.62
CA ARG A 248 11.03 -43.91 7.56
C ARG A 248 12.37 -44.56 7.22
N ALA A 249 12.42 -45.88 7.07
CA ALA A 249 13.62 -46.59 6.67
C ALA A 249 14.14 -46.15 5.29
N ALA A 250 13.28 -45.83 4.32
CA ALA A 250 13.70 -45.34 3.00
C ALA A 250 14.35 -43.94 3.07
N VAL A 251 13.71 -42.97 3.72
CA VAL A 251 14.24 -41.60 3.84
C VAL A 251 15.54 -41.56 4.65
N LEU A 252 15.68 -42.39 5.68
CA LEU A 252 16.95 -42.53 6.41
C LEU A 252 18.08 -43.14 5.55
N ARG A 253 17.75 -44.12 4.68
CA ARG A 253 18.72 -44.69 3.73
C ARG A 253 19.22 -43.67 2.72
N CYS A 254 18.42 -42.67 2.34
CA CYS A 254 18.84 -41.60 1.42
C CYS A 254 20.02 -40.76 1.94
N GLY A 255 20.21 -40.65 3.27
CA GLY A 255 21.32 -39.93 3.87
C GLY A 255 21.32 -38.40 3.64
N VAL A 256 20.18 -37.83 3.23
CA VAL A 256 19.99 -36.38 3.06
C VAL A 256 19.89 -35.72 4.44
N PRO A 257 20.57 -34.58 4.69
CA PRO A 257 20.46 -33.84 5.95
C PRO A 257 19.01 -33.49 6.29
N ALA A 258 18.61 -33.72 7.55
CA ALA A 258 17.26 -33.41 8.04
C ALA A 258 16.85 -31.95 7.78
N ALA A 259 17.79 -31.00 7.83
CA ALA A 259 17.56 -29.59 7.44
C ALA A 259 16.99 -29.45 6.02
N GLN A 260 17.54 -30.18 5.06
CA GLN A 260 17.12 -30.12 3.66
C GLN A 260 15.79 -30.85 3.45
N LEU A 261 15.54 -31.93 4.20
CA LEU A 261 14.25 -32.63 4.19
C LEU A 261 13.12 -31.78 4.79
N LEU A 262 13.38 -31.06 5.90
CA LEU A 262 12.41 -30.13 6.49
C LEU A 262 12.06 -28.98 5.54
N ARG A 263 13.07 -28.37 4.90
CA ARG A 263 12.87 -27.33 3.88
C ARG A 263 12.04 -27.83 2.69
N LEU A 264 12.34 -29.02 2.16
CA LEU A 264 11.57 -29.63 1.07
C LEU A 264 10.13 -29.98 1.47
N LEU A 265 9.92 -30.45 2.70
CA LEU A 265 8.58 -30.72 3.23
C LEU A 265 7.76 -29.43 3.42
N ALA A 266 8.40 -28.36 3.88
CA ALA A 266 7.80 -27.03 3.96
C ALA A 266 7.42 -26.51 2.56
N ASP A 267 8.33 -26.53 1.60
CA ASP A 267 8.06 -26.13 0.20
C ASP A 267 6.89 -26.95 -0.38
N CYS A 268 6.91 -28.28 -0.24
CA CYS A 268 5.85 -29.18 -0.69
C CYS A 268 4.48 -28.87 -0.08
N TRP A 269 4.46 -28.53 1.22
CA TRP A 269 3.23 -28.20 1.91
C TRP A 269 2.65 -26.86 1.45
N LEU A 270 3.52 -25.86 1.30
CA LEU A 270 3.17 -24.47 0.96
C LEU A 270 2.76 -24.31 -0.51
N GLU A 271 3.41 -25.02 -1.45
CA GLU A 271 3.12 -24.97 -2.88
C GLU A 271 1.92 -25.84 -3.32
N SER A 272 1.46 -26.77 -2.48
CA SER A 272 0.40 -27.71 -2.86
C SER A 272 -0.92 -27.01 -3.24
N GLY A 273 -1.61 -27.55 -4.26
CA GLY A 273 -2.95 -27.10 -4.66
C GLY A 273 -4.12 -27.83 -3.99
N ALA A 274 -3.85 -28.92 -3.25
CA ALA A 274 -4.89 -29.81 -2.75
C ALA A 274 -5.66 -29.21 -1.55
N PRO A 275 -7.00 -29.42 -1.42
CA PRO A 275 -7.78 -28.88 -0.30
C PRO A 275 -7.21 -29.33 1.05
N LEU A 276 -7.08 -28.38 1.98
CA LEU A 276 -6.64 -28.65 3.34
C LEU A 276 -7.73 -29.43 4.08
N ARG A 277 -7.31 -30.45 4.84
CA ARG A 277 -8.18 -31.30 5.66
C ARG A 277 -7.49 -31.59 6.97
N PRO A 278 -8.21 -31.79 8.10
CA PRO A 278 -7.59 -32.10 9.39
C PRO A 278 -6.64 -33.30 9.35
N GLN A 279 -7.00 -34.36 8.59
CA GLN A 279 -6.15 -35.54 8.39
C GLN A 279 -4.74 -35.21 7.85
N HIS A 280 -4.61 -34.18 7.00
CA HIS A 280 -3.31 -33.80 6.43
C HIS A 280 -2.40 -33.13 7.46
N LEU A 281 -2.96 -32.55 8.53
CA LEU A 281 -2.18 -32.00 9.66
C LEU A 281 -1.59 -33.11 10.52
N VAL A 282 -2.33 -34.22 10.70
CA VAL A 282 -1.86 -35.41 11.44
C VAL A 282 -0.67 -36.04 10.71
N GLY A 283 -0.82 -36.30 9.41
CA GLY A 283 0.26 -36.83 8.56
C GLY A 283 1.48 -35.90 8.51
N LEU A 284 1.26 -34.58 8.36
CA LEU A 284 2.33 -33.58 8.42
C LEU A 284 3.07 -33.61 9.77
N ALA A 285 2.36 -33.77 10.89
CA ALA A 285 2.97 -33.86 12.22
C ALA A 285 3.81 -35.14 12.40
N ALA A 286 3.35 -36.27 11.87
CA ALA A 286 4.09 -37.53 11.88
C ALA A 286 5.39 -37.42 11.05
N LEU A 287 5.31 -36.83 9.84
CA LEU A 287 6.47 -36.58 8.97
C LEU A 287 7.46 -35.60 9.60
N LEU A 288 6.99 -34.48 10.15
CA LEU A 288 7.86 -33.51 10.82
C LEU A 288 8.51 -34.11 12.08
N THR A 289 7.78 -34.88 12.90
CA THR A 289 8.34 -35.55 14.08
C THR A 289 9.44 -36.53 13.70
N THR A 290 9.22 -37.36 12.68
CA THR A 290 10.18 -38.39 12.26
C THR A 290 11.45 -37.80 11.64
N VAL A 291 11.34 -36.74 10.84
CA VAL A 291 12.49 -36.02 10.27
C VAL A 291 13.23 -35.23 11.35
N ALA A 292 12.52 -34.52 12.24
CA ALA A 292 13.13 -33.74 13.32
C ALA A 292 13.89 -34.63 14.32
N ALA A 293 13.39 -35.83 14.62
CA ALA A 293 14.07 -36.79 15.50
C ALA A 293 15.51 -37.12 15.06
N GLN A 294 15.78 -37.17 13.74
CA GLN A 294 17.11 -37.47 13.20
C GLN A 294 18.18 -36.43 13.52
N THR A 295 17.78 -35.23 13.91
CA THR A 295 18.72 -34.17 14.32
C THR A 295 19.35 -34.44 15.69
N ALA A 296 18.72 -35.28 16.53
CA ALA A 296 19.22 -35.60 17.87
C ALA A 296 20.40 -36.59 17.86
N ASP A 297 20.47 -37.46 16.84
CA ASP A 297 21.43 -38.58 16.78
C ASP A 297 22.74 -38.26 16.02
N GLN A 298 22.95 -37.03 15.54
CA GLN A 298 24.19 -36.65 14.84
C GLN A 298 25.21 -35.94 15.76
N PRO A 299 26.25 -36.64 16.26
CA PRO A 299 27.27 -36.01 17.08
C PRO A 299 28.18 -35.09 16.23
N GLY A 300 28.31 -33.83 16.67
CA GLY A 300 29.35 -32.91 16.17
C GLY A 300 28.97 -31.99 15.00
N SER A 301 27.69 -31.94 14.58
CA SER A 301 27.25 -30.89 13.66
C SER A 301 27.31 -29.50 14.33
N PRO A 302 27.81 -28.43 13.67
CA PRO A 302 27.74 -27.07 14.19
C PRO A 302 26.29 -26.55 14.37
N ALA A 303 25.28 -27.28 13.86
CA ALA A 303 23.87 -27.10 14.20
C ALA A 303 23.49 -27.63 15.61
N ALA A 304 24.46 -27.74 16.54
CA ALA A 304 24.22 -28.09 17.94
C ALA A 304 23.27 -27.10 18.65
N GLY A 305 23.09 -25.90 18.12
CA GLY A 305 21.94 -25.05 18.37
C GLY A 305 20.83 -25.35 17.37
N GLY A 306 19.81 -26.11 17.80
CA GLY A 306 18.64 -26.46 16.97
C GLY A 306 17.78 -25.27 16.50
N ALA A 307 18.08 -24.04 16.97
CA ALA A 307 17.44 -22.81 16.55
C ALA A 307 17.62 -22.53 15.04
N SER A 308 18.80 -22.83 14.48
CA SER A 308 19.10 -22.56 13.05
C SER A 308 18.18 -23.32 12.09
N LEU A 309 17.79 -24.56 12.42
CA LEU A 309 16.91 -25.38 11.58
C LEU A 309 15.48 -24.83 11.53
N TRP A 310 14.97 -24.40 12.68
CA TRP A 310 13.62 -23.86 12.77
C TRP A 310 13.53 -22.44 12.21
N GLN A 311 14.57 -21.61 12.39
CA GLN A 311 14.64 -20.27 11.80
C GLN A 311 14.49 -20.29 10.27
N GLU A 312 15.15 -21.22 9.58
CA GLU A 312 15.03 -21.37 8.11
C GLU A 312 13.59 -21.71 7.68
N VAL A 313 12.91 -22.56 8.44
CA VAL A 313 11.50 -22.92 8.18
C VAL A 313 10.56 -21.75 8.52
N GLN A 314 10.85 -20.97 9.58
CA GLN A 314 10.13 -19.75 9.92
C GLN A 314 10.25 -18.68 8.81
N GLU A 315 11.43 -18.56 8.18
CA GLU A 315 11.65 -17.68 7.02
C GLU A 315 10.83 -18.14 5.79
N GLN A 316 10.87 -19.43 5.44
CA GLN A 316 10.04 -20.00 4.35
C GLN A 316 8.54 -19.78 4.59
N ILE A 317 8.07 -19.97 5.83
CA ILE A 317 6.68 -19.72 6.23
C ILE A 317 6.32 -18.24 6.07
N ALA A 318 7.19 -17.33 6.49
CA ALA A 318 6.95 -15.89 6.40
C ALA A 318 6.98 -15.36 4.95
N GLU A 319 7.74 -15.98 4.06
CA GLU A 319 7.84 -15.64 2.64
C GLU A 319 6.74 -16.26 1.77
N SER A 320 5.95 -17.20 2.30
CA SER A 320 4.88 -17.85 1.54
C SER A 320 3.66 -16.95 1.28
N PRO A 321 3.11 -16.92 0.05
CA PRO A 321 1.81 -16.31 -0.23
C PRO A 321 0.63 -17.17 0.24
N ALA A 322 0.85 -18.45 0.55
CA ALA A 322 -0.20 -19.39 0.94
C ALA A 322 -0.51 -19.30 2.44
N LEU A 323 -0.96 -18.13 2.91
CA LEU A 323 -1.06 -17.78 4.34
C LEU A 323 -1.79 -18.81 5.22
N ARG A 324 -2.88 -19.43 4.73
CA ARG A 324 -3.61 -20.49 5.46
C ARG A 324 -2.79 -21.78 5.61
N ARG A 325 -1.98 -22.14 4.60
CA ARG A 325 -1.02 -23.25 4.67
C ARG A 325 0.16 -22.92 5.58
N ALA A 326 0.65 -21.68 5.51
CA ALA A 326 1.73 -21.16 6.35
C ALA A 326 1.34 -21.20 7.85
N LEU A 327 0.12 -20.77 8.17
CA LEU A 327 -0.45 -20.87 9.53
C LEU A 327 -0.53 -22.32 10.01
N ALA A 328 -1.09 -23.24 9.19
CA ALA A 328 -1.13 -24.66 9.51
C ALA A 328 0.27 -25.25 9.77
N LEU A 329 1.22 -24.99 8.86
CA LEU A 329 2.60 -25.48 8.99
C LEU A 329 3.26 -24.94 10.26
N ALA A 330 3.11 -23.65 10.56
CA ALA A 330 3.63 -23.05 11.79
C ALA A 330 3.02 -23.70 13.05
N THR A 331 1.72 -24.02 13.08
CA THR A 331 1.12 -24.69 14.24
C THR A 331 1.65 -26.10 14.45
N VAL A 332 1.84 -26.86 13.38
CA VAL A 332 2.40 -28.22 13.46
C VAL A 332 3.88 -28.17 13.83
N CYS A 333 4.68 -27.27 13.23
CA CYS A 333 6.08 -27.08 13.57
C CYS A 333 6.26 -26.69 15.04
N ARG A 334 5.43 -25.80 15.60
CA ARG A 334 5.42 -25.47 17.03
C ARG A 334 5.16 -26.70 17.89
N ALA A 335 4.11 -27.47 17.59
CA ALA A 335 3.73 -28.65 18.37
C ALA A 335 4.83 -29.72 18.36
N VAL A 336 5.46 -29.94 17.19
CA VAL A 336 6.61 -30.84 17.04
C VAL A 336 7.84 -30.30 17.75
N ALA A 337 8.13 -29.01 17.70
CA ALA A 337 9.25 -28.40 18.42
C ALA A 337 9.13 -28.61 19.94
N ILE A 338 7.95 -28.32 20.52
CA ILE A 338 7.68 -28.56 21.96
C ILE A 338 7.86 -30.05 22.31
N LYS A 339 7.28 -30.96 21.50
CA LYS A 339 7.43 -32.41 21.69
C LYS A 339 8.90 -32.86 21.64
N MET A 340 9.70 -32.28 20.75
CA MET A 340 11.15 -32.56 20.65
C MET A 340 11.95 -31.98 21.82
N GLU A 341 11.58 -30.80 22.35
CA GLU A 341 12.21 -30.21 23.53
C GLU A 341 11.91 -31.04 24.79
N GLU A 342 10.67 -31.47 25.00
CA GLU A 342 10.29 -32.39 26.09
C GLU A 342 11.04 -33.73 26.02
N GLN A 343 11.15 -34.33 24.83
CA GLN A 343 11.91 -35.58 24.64
C GLN A 343 13.40 -35.40 24.97
N ARG A 344 14.01 -34.28 24.56
CA ARG A 344 15.40 -33.95 24.92
C ARG A 344 15.55 -33.71 26.42
N TYR A 345 14.60 -33.04 27.05
CA TYR A 345 14.59 -32.80 28.49
C TYR A 345 14.46 -34.12 29.27
N ALA A 346 13.53 -34.99 28.89
CA ALA A 346 13.35 -36.32 29.47
C ALA A 346 14.62 -37.19 29.34
N ALA A 347 15.23 -37.22 28.14
CA ALA A 347 16.49 -37.95 27.93
C ALA A 347 17.66 -37.35 28.73
N ALA A 348 17.70 -36.02 28.93
CA ALA A 348 18.69 -35.37 29.78
C ALA A 348 18.46 -35.66 31.28
N LEU A 349 17.21 -35.76 31.71
CA LEU A 349 16.81 -36.18 33.05
C LEU A 349 17.24 -37.64 33.30
N GLU A 350 16.91 -38.56 32.39
CA GLU A 350 17.32 -39.97 32.44
C GLU A 350 18.84 -40.12 32.45
N LYS A 351 19.57 -39.33 31.65
CA LYS A 351 21.05 -39.33 31.63
C LYS A 351 21.68 -38.76 32.89
N ARG A 352 21.01 -37.84 33.61
CA ARG A 352 21.47 -37.26 34.87
C ARG A 352 21.15 -38.17 36.07
N PHE A 353 19.91 -38.61 36.19
CA PHE A 353 19.42 -39.35 37.35
C PHE A 353 19.58 -40.88 37.20
N GLY A 354 19.59 -41.43 35.99
CA GLY A 354 19.91 -42.85 35.77
C GLY A 354 21.32 -43.21 36.24
N LYS A 355 22.29 -42.30 36.05
CA LYS A 355 23.65 -42.46 36.61
C LYS A 355 23.72 -42.32 38.13
N ALA A 356 22.81 -41.56 38.75
CA ALA A 356 22.73 -41.44 40.20
C ALA A 356 22.08 -42.69 40.83
N ALA A 357 21.05 -43.25 40.16
CA ALA A 357 20.43 -44.52 40.55
C ALA A 357 21.41 -45.70 40.45
N GLU A 358 22.27 -45.74 39.43
CA GLU A 358 23.38 -46.71 39.33
C GLU A 358 24.47 -46.52 40.40
N ALA A 359 24.59 -45.32 40.97
CA ALA A 359 25.57 -44.99 42.01
C ALA A 359 25.06 -45.25 43.45
N GLY A 360 23.78 -45.59 43.63
CA GLY A 360 23.20 -45.94 44.94
C GLY A 360 22.91 -44.75 45.85
N GLU A 361 22.85 -43.52 45.33
CA GLU A 361 22.35 -42.37 46.09
C GLU A 361 20.81 -42.30 45.99
N ASP A 362 20.11 -42.30 47.14
CA ASP A 362 18.66 -42.07 47.25
C ASP A 362 18.32 -40.59 46.93
N VAL A 363 18.51 -40.20 45.67
CA VAL A 363 18.05 -38.91 45.15
C VAL A 363 16.61 -39.09 44.67
N PRO A 364 15.62 -38.36 45.23
CA PRO A 364 14.24 -38.47 44.79
C PRO A 364 14.11 -38.00 43.34
N VAL A 365 13.94 -38.95 42.42
CA VAL A 365 13.76 -38.66 40.99
C VAL A 365 12.40 -37.94 40.83
N PRO A 366 12.37 -36.68 40.36
CA PRO A 366 11.11 -36.01 40.11
C PRO A 366 10.37 -36.76 38.98
N SER A 367 9.14 -37.18 39.27
CA SER A 367 8.30 -37.88 38.28
C SER A 367 8.11 -37.02 37.02
N ARG A 368 7.98 -37.65 35.84
CA ARG A 368 7.76 -36.95 34.56
C ARG A 368 6.60 -35.93 34.62
N SER A 369 5.56 -36.19 35.43
CA SER A 369 4.47 -35.24 35.68
C SER A 369 4.83 -34.13 36.68
N ALA A 370 5.57 -34.43 37.75
CA ALA A 370 5.91 -33.48 38.81
C ALA A 370 6.95 -32.42 38.39
N ALA A 371 7.79 -32.72 37.39
CA ALA A 371 8.69 -31.73 36.78
C ALA A 371 7.97 -30.78 35.80
N VAL A 372 6.80 -31.18 35.30
CA VAL A 372 5.97 -30.39 34.36
C VAL A 372 4.86 -29.61 35.09
N SER A 373 4.34 -30.12 36.20
CA SER A 373 3.30 -29.44 37.01
C SER A 373 3.85 -28.35 37.94
N GLY A 374 5.05 -27.84 37.69
CA GLY A 374 5.76 -26.89 38.57
C GLY A 374 5.60 -25.43 38.15
N ASP A 375 4.38 -24.98 37.83
CA ASP A 375 3.88 -23.59 37.65
C ASP A 375 4.72 -22.56 36.84
N TRP A 376 5.85 -22.97 36.25
CA TRP A 376 6.72 -22.15 35.43
C TRP A 376 6.98 -22.88 34.11
N GLU A 377 6.13 -22.61 33.12
CA GLU A 377 6.45 -22.98 31.73
C GLU A 377 7.83 -22.40 31.38
N GLN A 378 8.77 -23.28 31.04
CA GLN A 378 10.08 -22.86 30.57
C GLN A 378 9.92 -22.30 29.15
N LEU A 379 9.60 -21.00 29.07
CA LEU A 379 9.54 -20.23 27.83
C LEU A 379 10.91 -20.29 27.15
N THR A 380 11.06 -21.24 26.22
CA THR A 380 12.25 -21.31 25.37
C THR A 380 12.17 -20.19 24.33
N GLU A 381 13.33 -19.70 23.88
CA GLU A 381 13.40 -18.74 22.78
C GLU A 381 12.67 -19.29 21.53
N GLN A 382 12.67 -20.61 21.36
CA GLN A 382 11.95 -21.29 20.28
C GLN A 382 10.43 -21.19 20.45
N THR A 383 9.84 -21.52 21.61
CA THR A 383 8.39 -21.40 21.79
C THR A 383 7.90 -19.97 21.62
N VAL A 384 8.63 -18.98 22.17
CA VAL A 384 8.30 -17.55 22.00
C VAL A 384 8.37 -17.13 20.53
N SER A 385 9.38 -17.57 19.77
CA SER A 385 9.48 -17.26 18.33
C SER A 385 8.35 -17.87 17.50
N TRP A 386 7.94 -19.10 17.81
CA TRP A 386 6.80 -19.76 17.17
C TRP A 386 5.47 -19.12 17.54
N ASP A 387 5.27 -18.76 18.81
CA ASP A 387 4.06 -18.08 19.26
C ASP A 387 3.94 -16.69 18.63
N LEU A 388 5.03 -15.92 18.53
CA LEU A 388 5.05 -14.66 17.79
C LEU A 388 4.67 -14.87 16.31
N LEU A 389 5.32 -15.81 15.62
CA LEU A 389 5.02 -16.10 14.21
C LEU A 389 3.56 -16.51 14.01
N LEU A 390 2.98 -17.29 14.92
CA LEU A 390 1.57 -17.68 14.87
C LEU A 390 0.60 -16.51 15.07
N HIS A 391 0.87 -15.60 16.01
CA HIS A 391 0.04 -14.39 16.15
C HIS A 391 0.14 -13.54 14.88
N GLN A 392 1.35 -13.35 14.36
CA GLN A 392 1.58 -12.57 13.14
C GLN A 392 0.88 -13.18 11.91
N LEU A 393 0.97 -14.49 11.69
CA LEU A 393 0.27 -15.18 10.60
C LEU A 393 -1.25 -15.11 10.78
N ASN A 394 -1.77 -15.26 12.00
CA ASN A 394 -3.21 -15.15 12.27
C ASN A 394 -3.78 -13.77 11.90
N ASP A 395 -3.03 -12.70 12.17
CA ASP A 395 -3.44 -11.33 11.83
C ASP A 395 -3.36 -11.07 10.31
N VAL A 396 -2.31 -11.56 9.63
CA VAL A 396 -2.18 -11.43 8.17
C VAL A 396 -3.18 -12.32 7.41
N THR A 397 -3.55 -13.51 7.93
CA THR A 397 -4.66 -14.31 7.37
C THR A 397 -5.98 -13.56 7.51
N ALA A 398 -6.29 -13.02 8.68
CA ALA A 398 -7.55 -12.31 8.91
C ALA A 398 -7.67 -11.05 8.05
N LEU A 399 -6.57 -10.34 7.79
CA LEU A 399 -6.50 -9.24 6.81
C LEU A 399 -6.90 -9.72 5.40
N CYS A 400 -6.38 -10.87 4.96
CA CYS A 400 -6.63 -11.45 3.64
C CYS A 400 -7.97 -12.20 3.50
N ASP A 401 -8.70 -12.38 4.61
CA ASP A 401 -10.06 -12.91 4.64
C ASP A 401 -11.11 -11.82 4.42
N VAL A 402 -10.81 -10.57 4.82
CA VAL A 402 -11.66 -9.39 4.55
C VAL A 402 -11.39 -8.80 3.16
N ILE A 403 -10.13 -8.81 2.70
CA ILE A 403 -9.71 -8.09 1.51
C ILE A 403 -9.81 -8.96 0.24
N PRO A 404 -10.38 -8.45 -0.88
CA PRO A 404 -10.55 -9.19 -2.12
C PRO A 404 -9.26 -9.79 -2.70
N ALA A 405 -9.41 -10.92 -3.39
CA ALA A 405 -8.30 -11.69 -3.93
C ALA A 405 -7.41 -10.92 -4.94
N ALA A 406 -7.95 -9.90 -5.62
CA ALA A 406 -7.19 -9.04 -6.53
C ALA A 406 -6.06 -8.25 -5.84
N HIS A 407 -6.23 -7.89 -4.55
CA HIS A 407 -5.27 -7.07 -3.82
C HIS A 407 -4.24 -7.87 -3.02
N ARG A 408 -4.42 -9.19 -2.88
CA ARG A 408 -3.60 -10.03 -2.00
C ARG A 408 -2.46 -10.80 -2.69
N ALA A 409 -2.28 -10.64 -4.00
CA ALA A 409 -1.34 -11.43 -4.81
C ALA A 409 0.11 -11.41 -4.27
N ASP A 410 0.56 -10.26 -3.76
CA ASP A 410 1.92 -10.07 -3.22
C ASP A 410 1.97 -10.02 -1.68
N VAL A 411 0.90 -10.42 -0.99
CA VAL A 411 0.79 -10.30 0.48
C VAL A 411 1.41 -11.49 1.19
N THR A 412 2.66 -11.33 1.60
CA THR A 412 3.36 -12.25 2.49
C THR A 412 3.66 -11.57 3.82
N LEU A 413 3.80 -12.35 4.90
CA LEU A 413 4.17 -11.80 6.21
C LEU A 413 5.52 -11.07 6.12
N ARG A 414 6.48 -11.64 5.38
CA ARG A 414 7.78 -11.01 5.11
C ARG A 414 7.62 -9.65 4.45
N ALA A 415 6.80 -9.53 3.41
CA ALA A 415 6.57 -8.27 2.69
C ALA A 415 5.97 -7.18 3.60
N LEU A 416 4.98 -7.53 4.44
CA LEU A 416 4.40 -6.58 5.40
C LEU A 416 5.43 -6.14 6.46
N LEU A 417 6.22 -7.08 7.01
CA LEU A 417 7.25 -6.79 8.00
C LEU A 417 8.47 -6.04 7.42
N THR A 418 8.74 -6.10 6.12
CA THR A 418 9.78 -5.26 5.47
C THR A 418 9.28 -3.86 5.15
N LYS A 419 8.02 -3.70 4.71
CA LYS A 419 7.38 -2.40 4.49
C LYS A 419 7.16 -1.59 5.79
N GLY A 420 7.02 -2.27 6.94
CA GLY A 420 6.89 -1.61 8.25
C GLY A 420 5.45 -1.20 8.59
N PRO A 421 5.23 -0.38 9.64
CA PRO A 421 3.89 -0.14 10.22
C PRO A 421 2.90 0.58 9.29
N GLY A 422 3.36 1.19 8.19
CA GLY A 422 2.47 1.75 7.17
C GLY A 422 1.76 0.71 6.30
N ALA A 423 2.30 -0.52 6.20
CA ALA A 423 1.96 -1.47 5.16
C ALA A 423 0.48 -1.89 5.12
N VAL A 424 -0.14 -2.10 6.28
CA VAL A 424 -1.56 -2.48 6.35
C VAL A 424 -2.44 -1.27 6.03
N SER A 425 -2.10 -0.07 6.52
CA SER A 425 -2.85 1.15 6.20
C SER A 425 -2.79 1.53 4.71
N GLU A 426 -1.64 1.35 4.06
CA GLU A 426 -1.45 1.51 2.60
C GLU A 426 -2.34 0.52 1.82
N LEU A 427 -2.31 -0.76 2.22
CA LEU A 427 -3.03 -1.83 1.54
C LEU A 427 -4.56 -1.71 1.70
N VAL A 428 -5.04 -1.40 2.90
CA VAL A 428 -6.46 -1.14 3.16
C VAL A 428 -6.92 0.12 2.41
N ALA A 429 -6.14 1.20 2.40
CA ALA A 429 -6.49 2.41 1.66
C ALA A 429 -6.65 2.17 0.16
N ARG A 430 -5.74 1.41 -0.48
CA ARG A 430 -5.87 1.08 -1.92
C ARG A 430 -7.15 0.31 -2.24
N TRP A 431 -7.49 -0.67 -1.41
CA TRP A 431 -8.74 -1.42 -1.56
C TRP A 431 -9.98 -0.52 -1.39
N LEU A 432 -9.98 0.33 -0.36
CA LEU A 432 -11.09 1.28 -0.11
C LEU A 432 -11.27 2.31 -1.26
N LEU A 433 -10.20 2.68 -1.98
CA LEU A 433 -10.33 3.52 -3.17
C LEU A 433 -11.07 2.82 -4.33
N GLU A 434 -10.83 1.52 -4.54
CA GLU A 434 -11.54 0.74 -5.57
C GLU A 434 -13.01 0.45 -5.22
N VAL A 435 -13.33 0.39 -3.92
CA VAL A 435 -14.72 0.36 -3.41
C VAL A 435 -15.48 1.65 -3.74
N GLY A 436 -14.79 2.79 -3.87
CA GLY A 436 -15.43 4.11 -3.99
C GLY A 436 -15.80 4.74 -2.64
N VAL A 437 -14.96 4.58 -1.62
CA VAL A 437 -15.10 5.28 -0.32
C VAL A 437 -15.00 6.80 -0.50
N GLU A 438 -15.88 7.56 0.13
CA GLU A 438 -15.79 9.03 0.22
C GLU A 438 -15.25 9.49 1.58
N PRO A 439 -14.66 10.70 1.68
CA PRO A 439 -14.08 11.21 2.94
C PRO A 439 -15.06 11.18 4.13
N ALA A 440 -16.33 11.43 3.84
CA ALA A 440 -17.40 11.42 4.85
C ALA A 440 -17.68 10.04 5.43
N ASP A 441 -17.44 8.94 4.68
CA ASP A 441 -17.80 7.57 5.09
C ASP A 441 -16.97 7.10 6.29
N LEU A 442 -15.69 7.48 6.35
CA LEU A 442 -14.76 7.17 7.45
C LEU A 442 -14.76 8.23 8.56
N ALA A 443 -15.26 9.44 8.29
CA ALA A 443 -15.39 10.47 9.31
C ALA A 443 -16.37 10.00 10.42
N PRO A 444 -16.08 10.29 11.70
CA PRO A 444 -17.04 10.00 12.77
C PRO A 444 -18.37 10.69 12.44
N PRO A 445 -19.52 10.03 12.71
CA PRO A 445 -20.81 10.66 12.45
C PRO A 445 -20.88 11.99 13.20
N PRO A 446 -21.39 13.07 12.59
CA PRO A 446 -21.56 14.32 13.30
C PRO A 446 -22.39 14.05 14.55
N PRO A 447 -22.07 14.66 15.70
CA PRO A 447 -22.88 14.48 16.90
C PRO A 447 -24.31 14.85 16.53
N ALA A 448 -25.23 13.88 16.67
CA ALA A 448 -26.63 14.08 16.35
C ALA A 448 -27.08 15.34 17.07
N ALA A 449 -27.56 16.32 16.29
CA ALA A 449 -27.93 17.63 16.83
C ALA A 449 -28.84 17.40 18.03
N ALA A 450 -28.36 17.79 19.23
CA ALA A 450 -29.13 17.62 20.44
C ALA A 450 -30.51 18.24 20.18
N PRO A 451 -31.62 17.50 20.39
CA PRO A 451 -32.95 18.03 20.12
C PRO A 451 -33.06 19.33 20.90
N ALA A 452 -33.36 20.43 20.21
CA ALA A 452 -33.21 21.78 20.73
C ALA A 452 -33.90 21.88 22.09
N GLN A 453 -33.12 21.89 23.16
CA GLN A 453 -33.65 22.12 24.49
C GLN A 453 -34.10 23.57 24.52
N GLU A 454 -35.41 23.76 24.58
CA GLU A 454 -36.03 25.05 24.81
C GLU A 454 -35.35 25.69 26.02
N ALA A 455 -34.89 26.93 25.86
CA ALA A 455 -34.14 27.61 26.90
C ALA A 455 -35.02 27.75 28.16
N PRO A 456 -34.61 27.22 29.33
CA PRO A 456 -35.31 27.53 30.57
C PRO A 456 -35.12 29.03 30.88
N PRO A 457 -36.14 29.71 31.43
CA PRO A 457 -36.06 31.14 31.70
C PRO A 457 -35.00 31.45 32.76
N GLU A 458 -34.36 32.61 32.60
CA GLU A 458 -33.46 33.19 33.60
C GLU A 458 -34.25 33.58 34.86
N ASP A 459 -33.97 32.95 36.00
CA ASP A 459 -34.03 33.55 37.35
C ASP A 459 -33.76 32.48 38.45
N ALA A 460 -32.57 32.49 39.06
CA ALA A 460 -32.32 32.20 40.49
C ALA A 460 -30.82 32.08 40.85
N SER A 461 -30.31 33.13 41.50
CA SER A 461 -29.30 33.19 42.58
C SER A 461 -28.47 31.95 42.98
N GLU A 462 -27.15 32.17 43.04
CA GLU A 462 -26.16 31.70 44.03
C GLU A 462 -26.44 30.46 44.91
N ALA A 463 -25.58 29.44 44.83
CA ALA A 463 -24.73 29.01 45.97
C ALA A 463 -23.65 28.00 45.53
N ALA A 464 -22.50 28.00 46.20
CA ALA A 464 -21.35 27.16 45.86
C ALA A 464 -21.39 25.76 46.50
N ALA A 465 -20.92 24.76 45.75
CA ALA A 465 -20.18 23.61 46.30
C ALA A 465 -19.37 22.91 45.19
N ALA A 466 -18.05 22.81 45.36
CA ALA A 466 -17.27 21.77 44.69
C ALA A 466 -17.38 20.46 45.49
N PRO A 467 -17.26 19.30 44.84
CA PRO A 467 -16.08 18.49 45.13
C PRO A 467 -15.37 17.97 43.87
N ALA A 468 -14.19 17.40 44.08
CA ALA A 468 -13.31 16.84 43.04
C ALA A 468 -13.56 15.31 42.87
N PRO A 469 -12.66 14.52 42.24
CA PRO A 469 -13.00 13.69 41.09
C PRO A 469 -13.19 12.19 41.43
N ASP A 470 -13.24 11.36 40.38
CA ASP A 470 -13.26 9.88 40.34
C ASP A 470 -14.66 9.22 40.34
N GLU A 471 -15.29 9.21 39.16
CA GLU A 471 -16.14 8.10 38.72
C GLU A 471 -15.99 7.90 37.19
N PRO A 472 -15.75 6.68 36.67
CA PRO A 472 -15.72 6.43 35.24
C PRO A 472 -17.14 6.47 34.66
N PRO A 473 -17.34 6.98 33.43
CA PRO A 473 -18.68 7.05 32.84
C PRO A 473 -19.28 5.65 32.65
N PRO A 474 -20.58 5.45 32.92
CA PRO A 474 -21.21 4.15 32.80
C PRO A 474 -21.23 3.68 31.34
N VAL A 475 -20.99 2.39 31.15
CA VAL A 475 -21.05 1.72 29.84
C VAL A 475 -22.50 1.72 29.36
N ALA A 476 -22.84 2.66 28.49
CA ALA A 476 -24.16 2.71 27.85
C ALA A 476 -24.26 1.58 26.83
N GLU A 477 -24.96 0.50 27.19
CA GLU A 477 -25.28 -0.61 26.31
C GLU A 477 -25.96 -0.11 25.03
N TRP A 478 -25.38 -0.40 23.86
CA TRP A 478 -25.99 -0.12 22.56
C TRP A 478 -27.10 -1.13 22.22
N GLY A 479 -28.16 -1.10 23.01
CA GLY A 479 -29.46 -1.69 22.70
C GLY A 479 -30.38 -0.68 22.02
N ARG A 480 -30.11 -0.34 20.75
CA ARG A 480 -31.09 0.33 19.88
C ARG A 480 -31.09 -0.34 18.51
N GLU A 481 -32.26 -0.86 18.13
CA GLU A 481 -32.51 -1.42 16.81
C GLU A 481 -32.15 -0.37 15.75
N ALA A 482 -31.20 -0.70 14.88
CA ALA A 482 -30.75 0.22 13.85
C ALA A 482 -31.86 0.38 12.80
N ALA A 483 -32.42 1.59 12.70
CA ALA A 483 -33.26 1.95 11.56
C ALA A 483 -32.44 1.76 10.28
N GLU A 484 -32.96 1.00 9.32
CA GLU A 484 -32.26 0.73 8.07
C GLU A 484 -31.89 2.05 7.36
N PRO A 485 -30.63 2.22 6.92
CA PRO A 485 -30.24 3.43 6.21
C PRO A 485 -30.97 3.52 4.87
N THR A 486 -31.96 4.41 4.81
CA THR A 486 -32.80 4.61 3.62
C THR A 486 -32.04 5.26 2.45
N THR A 487 -30.90 5.92 2.71
CA THR A 487 -30.04 6.53 1.69
C THR A 487 -28.92 5.60 1.23
N GLU A 488 -28.53 5.73 -0.04
CA GLU A 488 -27.40 4.98 -0.63
C GLU A 488 -26.08 5.25 0.12
N GLU A 489 -25.87 6.49 0.56
CA GLU A 489 -24.72 6.90 1.38
C GLU A 489 -24.69 6.17 2.73
N GLY A 490 -25.84 6.03 3.41
CA GLY A 490 -25.94 5.28 4.65
C GLY A 490 -25.62 3.79 4.46
N ARG A 491 -26.12 3.18 3.37
CA ARG A 491 -25.79 1.79 3.01
C ARG A 491 -24.32 1.60 2.65
N ARG A 492 -23.70 2.57 1.95
CA ARG A 492 -22.25 2.55 1.66
C ARG A 492 -21.42 2.63 2.94
N ARG A 493 -21.71 3.62 3.79
CA ARG A 493 -21.04 3.80 5.10
C ARG A 493 -21.15 2.55 5.96
N GLN A 494 -22.34 1.95 6.06
CA GLN A 494 -22.54 0.72 6.82
C GLN A 494 -21.66 -0.43 6.30
N ARG A 495 -21.65 -0.69 4.99
CA ARG A 495 -20.77 -1.72 4.38
C ARG A 495 -19.28 -1.49 4.68
N ILE A 496 -18.82 -0.24 4.63
CA ILE A 496 -17.43 0.11 4.96
C ILE A 496 -17.15 -0.16 6.44
N GLN A 497 -18.09 0.19 7.33
CA GLN A 497 -18.00 -0.06 8.77
C GLN A 497 -17.95 -1.57 9.09
N ASP A 498 -18.79 -2.38 8.43
CA ASP A 498 -18.85 -3.83 8.58
C ASP A 498 -17.53 -4.51 8.16
N TRP A 499 -16.82 -3.92 7.20
CA TRP A 499 -15.48 -4.38 6.76
C TRP A 499 -14.34 -3.88 7.65
N VAL A 500 -14.43 -2.63 8.12
CA VAL A 500 -13.39 -2.00 8.95
C VAL A 500 -13.41 -2.54 10.39
N SER A 501 -14.58 -2.85 10.95
CA SER A 501 -14.72 -3.28 12.35
C SER A 501 -13.94 -4.58 12.69
N PRO A 502 -14.00 -5.67 11.89
CA PRO A 502 -13.19 -6.87 12.11
C PRO A 502 -11.67 -6.60 12.04
N LEU A 503 -11.24 -5.68 11.16
CA LEU A 503 -9.84 -5.31 11.02
C LEU A 503 -9.37 -4.44 12.20
N ALA A 504 -10.20 -3.51 12.68
CA ALA A 504 -9.88 -2.64 13.81
C ALA A 504 -9.65 -3.41 15.13
N ALA A 505 -10.23 -4.59 15.29
CA ALA A 505 -9.96 -5.47 16.44
C ALA A 505 -8.54 -6.05 16.48
N ARG A 506 -7.86 -6.14 15.32
CA ARG A 506 -6.48 -6.67 15.17
C ARG A 506 -5.45 -5.59 14.87
N PHE A 507 -5.89 -4.56 14.14
CA PHE A 507 -5.08 -3.46 13.62
C PHE A 507 -5.65 -2.08 14.03
N PRO A 508 -5.85 -1.83 15.35
CA PRO A 508 -6.51 -0.62 15.84
C PRO A 508 -5.81 0.69 15.44
N HIS A 509 -4.51 0.69 15.18
CA HIS A 509 -3.74 1.87 14.81
C HIS A 509 -3.59 2.03 13.30
N SER A 510 -3.42 0.94 12.55
CA SER A 510 -3.35 0.98 11.06
C SER A 510 -4.69 1.34 10.41
N VAL A 511 -5.81 0.90 10.99
CA VAL A 511 -7.17 1.05 10.43
C VAL A 511 -7.94 2.20 11.11
N ARG A 512 -7.28 2.97 11.98
CA ARG A 512 -7.86 4.19 12.60
C ARG A 512 -8.27 5.19 11.49
N PRO A 513 -9.44 5.86 11.59
CA PRO A 513 -9.94 6.74 10.53
C PRO A 513 -8.94 7.78 10.01
N ASP A 514 -8.30 8.53 10.91
CA ASP A 514 -7.23 9.48 10.59
C ASP A 514 -6.05 8.84 9.83
N THR A 515 -5.65 7.62 10.20
CA THR A 515 -4.57 6.88 9.53
C THR A 515 -5.00 6.46 8.12
N LEU A 516 -6.24 6.02 7.94
CA LEU A 516 -6.80 5.66 6.63
C LEU A 516 -6.96 6.90 5.74
N LEU A 517 -7.58 7.97 6.24
CA LEU A 517 -7.78 9.24 5.49
C LEU A 517 -6.45 9.82 4.99
N LEU A 518 -5.39 9.76 5.80
CA LEU A 518 -4.04 10.16 5.39
C LEU A 518 -3.50 9.30 4.22
N ASN A 519 -3.65 7.98 4.29
CA ASN A 519 -3.19 7.08 3.22
C ASN A 519 -4.07 7.20 1.95
N LEU A 520 -5.39 7.39 2.10
CA LEU A 520 -6.32 7.63 0.99
C LEU A 520 -5.98 8.94 0.25
N ALA A 521 -5.74 10.02 0.99
CA ALA A 521 -5.29 11.28 0.42
C ALA A 521 -3.97 11.13 -0.36
N TRP A 522 -3.02 10.38 0.19
CA TRP A 522 -1.72 10.16 -0.43
C TRP A 522 -1.77 9.26 -1.66
N GLU A 523 -2.52 8.16 -1.63
CA GLU A 523 -2.67 7.26 -2.79
C GLU A 523 -3.40 7.94 -3.96
N GLU A 524 -4.42 8.76 -3.69
CA GLU A 524 -5.07 9.56 -4.75
C GLU A 524 -4.14 10.64 -5.31
N ALA A 525 -3.38 11.34 -4.46
CA ALA A 525 -2.40 12.32 -4.91
C ALA A 525 -1.26 11.68 -5.73
N ALA A 526 -0.80 10.48 -5.34
CA ALA A 526 0.18 9.70 -6.08
C ALA A 526 -0.41 9.17 -7.41
N ALA A 527 -1.69 8.75 -7.43
CA ALA A 527 -2.40 8.33 -8.63
C ALA A 527 -2.64 9.48 -9.61
N TRP A 528 -2.89 10.70 -9.12
CA TRP A 528 -2.89 11.92 -9.93
C TRP A 528 -1.50 12.25 -10.46
N ASN A 529 -0.45 12.21 -9.63
CA ASN A 529 0.90 12.55 -10.07
C ASN A 529 1.44 11.57 -11.14
N ARG A 530 0.95 10.32 -11.17
CA ARG A 530 1.17 9.35 -12.27
C ARG A 530 0.36 9.68 -13.54
N HIS A 531 -0.87 10.19 -13.40
CA HIS A 531 -1.79 10.48 -14.50
C HIS A 531 -2.53 11.81 -14.30
N ARG A 532 -1.83 12.92 -14.55
CA ARG A 532 -2.28 14.27 -14.19
C ARG A 532 -3.54 14.76 -14.89
N GLU A 533 -3.94 14.09 -15.97
CA GLU A 533 -5.20 14.32 -16.70
C GLU A 533 -6.48 13.93 -15.92
N HIS A 534 -6.36 13.39 -14.70
CA HIS A 534 -7.51 13.01 -13.86
C HIS A 534 -7.60 13.89 -12.60
N THR A 535 -7.90 15.18 -12.76
CA THR A 535 -7.96 16.14 -11.63
C THR A 535 -9.01 15.83 -10.56
N ASP A 536 -9.98 14.95 -10.82
CA ASP A 536 -10.92 14.49 -9.80
C ASP A 536 -10.22 13.73 -8.66
N ARG A 537 -9.15 12.98 -8.99
CA ARG A 537 -8.27 12.34 -7.99
C ARG A 537 -7.60 13.36 -7.08
N LEU A 538 -7.13 14.46 -7.67
CA LEU A 538 -6.53 15.56 -6.91
C LEU A 538 -7.55 16.23 -5.98
N ARG A 539 -8.79 16.45 -6.45
CA ARG A 539 -9.88 16.98 -5.62
C ARG A 539 -10.20 16.04 -4.45
N ARG A 540 -10.31 14.73 -4.71
CA ARG A 540 -10.49 13.71 -3.65
C ARG A 540 -9.34 13.69 -2.65
N ALA A 541 -8.09 13.82 -3.11
CA ALA A 541 -6.92 13.87 -2.23
C ALA A 541 -6.97 15.03 -1.22
N VAL A 542 -7.32 16.24 -1.68
CA VAL A 542 -7.50 17.41 -0.80
C VAL A 542 -8.70 17.21 0.14
N ALA A 543 -9.81 16.67 -0.37
CA ALA A 543 -10.99 16.38 0.45
C ALA A 543 -10.70 15.35 1.56
N PHE A 544 -10.00 14.25 1.27
CA PHE A 544 -9.56 13.28 2.28
C PHE A 544 -8.67 13.92 3.34
N ALA A 545 -7.71 14.76 2.94
CA ALA A 545 -6.85 15.49 3.88
C ALA A 545 -7.64 16.46 4.79
N ALA A 546 -8.63 17.16 4.23
CA ALA A 546 -9.49 18.08 4.98
C ALA A 546 -10.32 17.38 6.08
N HIS A 547 -10.71 16.12 5.85
CA HIS A 547 -11.52 15.32 6.78
C HIS A 547 -10.71 14.65 7.90
N ILE A 548 -9.38 14.73 7.89
CA ILE A 548 -8.54 14.25 9.01
C ILE A 548 -8.92 15.04 10.27
N GLY A 549 -9.29 14.32 11.33
CA GLY A 549 -9.84 14.89 12.56
C GLY A 549 -8.77 15.62 13.37
N ASN A 550 -7.67 14.94 13.67
CA ASN A 550 -6.56 15.52 14.44
C ASN A 550 -5.81 16.60 13.64
N ALA A 551 -5.71 17.81 14.21
CA ALA A 551 -5.14 18.98 13.56
C ALA A 551 -3.66 18.82 13.19
N HIS A 552 -2.84 18.23 14.07
CA HIS A 552 -1.42 17.95 13.78
C HIS A 552 -1.25 17.03 12.58
N LEU A 553 -2.06 15.98 12.50
CA LEU A 553 -2.01 15.05 11.38
C LEU A 553 -2.51 15.68 10.08
N ARG A 554 -3.60 16.47 10.14
CA ARG A 554 -4.11 17.24 9.00
C ARG A 554 -3.08 18.24 8.48
N TYR A 555 -2.42 18.97 9.38
CA TYR A 555 -1.31 19.87 9.07
C TYR A 555 -0.17 19.11 8.37
N GLY A 556 0.27 18.00 8.96
CA GLY A 556 1.33 17.15 8.39
C GLY A 556 0.98 16.60 7.00
N ALA A 557 -0.26 16.16 6.81
CA ALA A 557 -0.79 15.71 5.52
C ALA A 557 -0.74 16.83 4.47
N CYS A 558 -1.20 18.03 4.81
CA CYS A 558 -1.21 19.17 3.90
C CYS A 558 0.22 19.60 3.51
N CYS A 559 1.16 19.64 4.46
CA CYS A 559 2.57 19.90 4.20
C CYS A 559 3.20 18.87 3.25
N LEU A 560 2.92 17.57 3.44
CA LEU A 560 3.38 16.50 2.57
C LEU A 560 2.79 16.60 1.16
N LEU A 561 1.47 16.80 1.03
CA LEU A 561 0.78 16.95 -0.26
C LEU A 561 1.27 18.20 -1.01
N TRP A 562 1.44 19.33 -0.32
CA TRP A 562 1.97 20.54 -0.92
C TRP A 562 3.39 20.32 -1.45
N SER A 563 4.32 19.88 -0.59
CA SER A 563 5.75 19.78 -0.93
C SER A 563 6.04 18.68 -1.97
N ALA A 564 5.40 17.52 -1.87
CA ALA A 564 5.68 16.38 -2.74
C ALA A 564 4.91 16.40 -4.07
N VAL A 565 3.69 16.96 -4.08
CA VAL A 565 2.76 16.81 -5.21
C VAL A 565 2.42 18.14 -5.88
N LEU A 566 1.97 19.16 -5.13
CA LEU A 566 1.39 20.38 -5.71
C LEU A 566 2.36 21.54 -5.99
N CYS A 567 3.37 21.74 -5.15
CA CYS A 567 4.24 22.91 -5.21
C CYS A 567 4.96 23.07 -6.57
N ARG A 568 5.46 21.97 -7.15
CA ARG A 568 6.15 21.99 -8.46
C ARG A 568 5.21 22.33 -9.63
N PRO A 569 4.05 21.66 -9.83
CA PRO A 569 3.03 22.10 -10.80
C PRO A 569 2.60 23.55 -10.61
N CYS A 570 2.42 23.98 -9.36
CA CYS A 570 1.98 25.33 -9.03
C CYS A 570 3.03 26.38 -9.42
N ALA A 571 4.30 26.16 -9.11
CA ALA A 571 5.42 27.03 -9.50
C ALA A 571 5.60 27.10 -11.03
N ALA A 572 5.43 25.97 -11.73
CA ALA A 572 5.47 25.94 -13.19
C ALA A 572 4.32 26.73 -13.83
N LEU A 573 3.11 26.65 -13.27
CA LEU A 573 1.97 27.47 -13.70
C LEU A 573 2.22 28.96 -13.44
N ALA A 574 2.76 29.32 -12.27
CA ALA A 574 3.16 30.70 -11.96
C ALA A 574 4.16 31.24 -12.99
N GLY A 575 5.16 30.44 -13.34
CA GLY A 575 6.14 30.78 -14.37
C GLY A 575 5.54 30.95 -15.77
N LEU A 576 4.53 30.15 -16.14
CA LEU A 576 3.81 30.30 -17.41
C LEU A 576 2.99 31.59 -17.44
N LEU A 577 2.15 31.80 -16.42
CA LEU A 577 1.30 33.00 -16.27
C LEU A 577 2.12 34.29 -16.21
N GLN A 578 3.27 34.26 -15.53
CA GLN A 578 4.20 35.39 -15.50
C GLN A 578 4.72 35.75 -16.89
N ARG A 579 5.01 34.77 -17.76
CA ARG A 579 5.56 35.01 -19.10
C ARG A 579 4.49 35.45 -20.10
N SER A 580 3.31 34.84 -20.08
CA SER A 580 2.23 35.14 -21.03
C SER A 580 1.39 36.36 -20.62
N GLY A 581 1.22 36.60 -19.33
CA GLY A 581 0.26 37.59 -18.81
C GLY A 581 -1.21 37.18 -18.96
N HIS A 582 -1.50 36.01 -19.52
CA HIS A 582 -2.85 35.49 -19.78
C HIS A 582 -2.89 33.97 -19.58
N ARG A 583 -4.09 33.36 -19.63
CA ARG A 583 -4.24 31.90 -19.51
C ARG A 583 -3.34 31.17 -20.54
N PRO A 584 -2.46 30.23 -20.15
CA PRO A 584 -1.48 29.64 -21.06
C PRO A 584 -2.16 28.72 -22.08
N GLU A 585 -1.57 28.56 -23.27
CA GLU A 585 -2.09 27.67 -24.32
C GLU A 585 -1.97 26.18 -23.95
N ASP A 586 -2.90 25.34 -24.44
CA ASP A 586 -2.95 23.89 -24.13
C ASP A 586 -1.65 23.15 -24.45
N ALA A 587 -0.97 23.51 -25.55
CA ALA A 587 0.34 22.94 -25.91
C ALA A 587 1.43 23.24 -24.85
N LEU A 588 1.40 24.43 -24.23
CA LEU A 588 2.32 24.79 -23.15
C LEU A 588 1.96 24.08 -21.85
N CYS A 589 0.66 23.99 -21.51
CA CYS A 589 0.18 23.25 -20.34
C CYS A 589 0.58 21.77 -20.40
N ARG A 590 0.36 21.10 -21.53
CA ARG A 590 0.78 19.71 -21.72
C ARG A 590 2.29 19.52 -21.64
N ARG A 591 3.08 20.47 -22.14
CA ARG A 591 4.55 20.39 -22.12
C ARG A 591 5.17 20.63 -20.74
N GLU A 592 4.71 21.63 -20.01
CA GLU A 592 5.35 22.06 -18.74
C GLU A 592 4.62 21.54 -17.48
N LEU A 593 3.31 21.28 -17.55
CA LEU A 593 2.51 20.78 -16.42
C LEU A 593 2.10 19.31 -16.58
N GLN A 594 2.12 18.77 -17.81
CA GLN A 594 1.57 17.46 -18.18
C GLN A 594 0.05 17.37 -17.91
N LEU A 595 -0.65 18.49 -18.05
CA LEU A 595 -2.06 18.66 -17.71
C LEU A 595 -2.73 19.55 -18.78
N PRO A 596 -3.96 19.23 -19.25
CA PRO A 596 -4.65 20.03 -20.27
C PRO A 596 -5.18 21.37 -19.74
N GLN A 597 -5.29 22.37 -20.60
CA GLN A 597 -5.67 23.75 -20.28
C GLN A 597 -7.02 23.87 -19.55
N HIS A 598 -7.97 22.97 -19.88
CA HIS A 598 -9.30 22.96 -19.26
C HIS A 598 -9.28 22.50 -17.79
N GLN A 599 -8.22 21.85 -17.33
CA GLN A 599 -8.04 21.37 -15.96
C GLN A 599 -7.22 22.33 -15.06
N LEU A 600 -6.66 23.41 -15.62
CA LEU A 600 -5.99 24.45 -14.83
C LEU A 600 -6.87 25.00 -13.69
N PRO A 601 -8.19 25.25 -13.87
CA PRO A 601 -9.09 25.63 -12.78
C PRO A 601 -8.99 24.68 -11.59
N SER A 602 -9.19 23.38 -11.81
CA SER A 602 -9.18 22.36 -10.76
C SER A 602 -7.82 22.19 -10.09
N LEU A 603 -6.70 22.43 -10.79
CA LEU A 603 -5.37 22.51 -10.17
C LEU A 603 -5.27 23.70 -9.22
N THR A 604 -5.69 24.90 -9.67
CA THR A 604 -5.64 26.11 -8.83
C THR A 604 -6.63 26.06 -7.65
N ASP A 605 -7.79 25.43 -7.83
CA ASP A 605 -8.76 25.18 -6.76
C ASP A 605 -8.14 24.27 -5.68
N ALA A 606 -7.56 23.13 -6.08
CA ALA A 606 -6.92 22.19 -5.16
C ALA A 606 -5.71 22.80 -4.43
N CYS A 607 -4.91 23.65 -5.09
CA CYS A 607 -3.82 24.38 -4.43
C CYS A 607 -4.34 25.38 -3.39
N SER A 608 -5.39 26.14 -3.71
CA SER A 608 -6.00 27.15 -2.84
C SER A 608 -6.63 26.47 -1.62
N GLU A 609 -7.47 25.45 -1.85
CA GLU A 609 -8.12 24.67 -0.80
C GLU A 609 -7.11 23.96 0.12
N LEU A 610 -6.06 23.32 -0.41
CA LEU A 610 -5.06 22.67 0.44
C LEU A 610 -4.31 23.66 1.33
N LEU A 611 -3.96 24.84 0.82
CA LEU A 611 -3.28 25.87 1.61
C LEU A 611 -4.21 26.52 2.65
N GLU A 612 -5.49 26.68 2.34
CA GLU A 612 -6.51 27.07 3.32
C GLU A 612 -6.64 26.05 4.45
N GLN A 613 -6.70 24.75 4.12
CA GLN A 613 -6.72 23.69 5.14
C GLN A 613 -5.40 23.62 5.92
N LEU A 614 -4.26 23.90 5.29
CA LEU A 614 -2.95 23.95 5.96
C LEU A 614 -2.91 25.07 7.01
N LEU A 615 -3.29 26.29 6.65
CA LEU A 615 -3.33 27.43 7.56
C LEU A 615 -4.32 27.20 8.71
N LYS A 616 -5.52 26.70 8.39
CA LYS A 616 -6.51 26.31 9.41
C LYS A 616 -5.97 25.22 10.34
N ALA A 617 -5.32 24.20 9.78
CA ALA A 617 -4.73 23.10 10.55
C ALA A 617 -3.60 23.58 11.46
N LEU A 618 -2.71 24.44 10.96
CA LEU A 618 -1.61 25.06 11.71
C LEU A 618 -2.14 25.74 12.98
N ILE A 619 -3.10 26.66 12.85
CA ILE A 619 -3.73 27.36 13.99
C ILE A 619 -4.38 26.36 14.97
N THR A 620 -5.15 25.38 14.48
CA THR A 620 -5.77 24.37 15.36
C THR A 620 -4.75 23.44 16.05
N SER A 621 -3.58 23.22 15.44
CA SER A 621 -2.53 22.36 15.98
C SER A 621 -1.76 22.98 17.15
N GLU A 622 -1.79 24.31 17.31
CA GLU A 622 -1.20 24.94 18.50
C GLU A 622 -1.96 24.60 19.79
N VAL A 623 -3.26 24.31 19.68
CA VAL A 623 -4.16 24.01 20.81
C VAL A 623 -4.32 22.50 21.03
N GLU A 624 -4.39 21.72 19.95
CA GLU A 624 -4.47 20.26 20.04
C GLU A 624 -3.15 19.61 20.45
N ARG A 625 -3.21 18.40 21.03
CA ARG A 625 -2.01 17.61 21.32
C ARG A 625 -1.56 16.81 20.08
N PRO A 626 -0.25 16.65 19.83
CA PRO A 626 0.24 15.79 18.78
C PRO A 626 -0.18 14.33 19.06
N PRO A 627 -0.57 13.55 18.04
CA PRO A 627 -1.04 12.20 18.22
C PRO A 627 0.13 11.28 18.60
N VAL A 628 -0.10 10.41 19.59
CA VAL A 628 0.90 9.42 20.00
C VAL A 628 0.98 8.32 18.93
N LEU A 629 2.19 8.09 18.42
CA LEU A 629 2.45 7.08 17.41
C LEU A 629 2.58 5.69 18.05
N TYR A 630 1.49 4.92 18.00
CA TYR A 630 1.47 3.51 18.35
C TYR A 630 1.59 2.63 17.09
N SER A 631 2.14 1.43 17.26
CA SER A 631 2.16 0.37 16.25
C SER A 631 1.34 -0.81 16.75
N ASP A 632 0.58 -1.46 15.86
CA ASP A 632 -0.16 -2.67 16.18
C ASP A 632 0.76 -3.85 16.54
N ASN A 633 0.21 -4.90 17.16
CA ASN A 633 0.97 -5.99 17.76
C ASN A 633 1.87 -6.77 16.79
N LEU A 634 1.48 -6.87 15.51
CA LEU A 634 2.27 -7.51 14.44
C LEU A 634 3.70 -6.94 14.32
N TRP A 635 3.93 -5.67 14.69
CA TRP A 635 5.21 -4.97 14.55
C TRP A 635 6.07 -4.94 15.82
N THR A 636 5.67 -5.59 16.90
CA THR A 636 6.40 -5.62 18.19
C THR A 636 7.89 -6.00 18.08
N ALA A 637 8.23 -6.94 17.20
CA ALA A 637 9.62 -7.37 16.94
C ALA A 637 10.33 -6.57 15.81
N ALA A 638 9.65 -5.62 15.16
CA ALA A 638 10.12 -4.90 13.97
C ALA A 638 10.57 -3.45 14.26
N ALA A 639 10.86 -3.13 15.52
CA ALA A 639 11.32 -1.81 15.95
C ALA A 639 12.57 -1.36 15.17
N GLY A 640 12.49 -0.20 14.50
CA GLY A 640 13.59 0.40 13.73
C GLY A 640 13.52 0.26 12.20
N ARG A 641 12.41 -0.24 11.63
CA ARG A 641 12.17 -0.22 10.17
C ARG A 641 11.41 1.04 9.72
N ALA A 642 11.28 1.19 8.40
CA ALA A 642 10.86 2.40 7.69
C ALA A 642 9.73 3.19 8.35
N ASP A 643 9.90 4.52 8.41
CA ASP A 643 8.88 5.44 8.92
C ASP A 643 7.59 5.32 8.10
N SER A 644 6.46 5.11 8.78
CA SER A 644 5.14 5.13 8.16
C SER A 644 4.77 6.55 7.71
N LEU A 645 3.85 6.66 6.75
CA LEU A 645 3.29 7.95 6.33
C LEU A 645 2.73 8.76 7.52
N LEU A 646 2.11 8.08 8.49
CA LEU A 646 1.66 8.63 9.77
C LEU A 646 2.82 9.27 10.55
N ALA A 647 3.94 8.57 10.69
CA ALA A 647 5.13 9.09 11.36
C ALA A 647 5.78 10.26 10.60
N LEU A 648 5.80 10.22 9.27
CA LEU A 648 6.29 11.31 8.43
C LEU A 648 5.42 12.58 8.54
N ALA A 649 4.11 12.43 8.62
CA ALA A 649 3.18 13.54 8.80
C ALA A 649 3.34 14.21 10.18
N VAL A 650 3.45 13.42 11.26
CA VAL A 650 3.68 13.96 12.62
C VAL A 650 5.07 14.60 12.77
N ARG A 651 6.08 14.13 12.02
CA ARG A 651 7.45 14.67 12.03
C ARG A 651 7.67 15.84 11.05
N GLN A 652 6.63 16.41 10.47
CA GLN A 652 6.80 17.59 9.61
C GLN A 652 7.41 18.75 10.40
N ARG A 653 8.29 19.50 9.73
CA ARG A 653 8.88 20.73 10.31
C ARG A 653 7.78 21.78 10.51
N PRO A 654 7.92 22.69 11.48
CA PRO A 654 7.02 23.83 11.60
C PRO A 654 7.12 24.71 10.34
N CYS A 655 5.96 25.08 9.82
CA CYS A 655 5.76 26.01 8.71
C CYS A 655 5.80 27.45 9.23
N SER A 656 6.29 28.40 8.42
CA SER A 656 5.95 29.82 8.64
C SER A 656 4.51 30.04 8.18
N GLU A 657 3.65 30.53 9.08
CA GLU A 657 2.27 30.91 8.74
C GLU A 657 2.26 31.98 7.65
N GLU A 658 3.18 32.94 7.77
CA GLU A 658 3.33 34.06 6.85
C GLU A 658 3.75 33.58 5.45
N LEU A 659 4.58 32.54 5.35
CA LEU A 659 5.01 31.96 4.08
C LEU A 659 3.90 31.10 3.44
N ALA A 660 3.13 30.35 4.22
CA ALA A 660 1.95 29.64 3.73
C ALA A 660 0.88 30.62 3.23
N SER A 661 0.66 31.72 3.96
CA SER A 661 -0.21 32.83 3.55
C SER A 661 0.29 33.49 2.26
N LEU A 662 1.60 33.74 2.13
CA LEU A 662 2.20 34.27 0.90
C LEU A 662 1.98 33.34 -0.31
N HIS A 663 2.16 32.03 -0.14
CA HIS A 663 1.88 31.04 -1.20
C HIS A 663 0.39 31.03 -1.55
N LEU A 664 -0.53 31.08 -0.57
CA LEU A 664 -1.97 31.14 -0.81
C LEU A 664 -2.35 32.38 -1.62
N GLN A 665 -1.85 33.56 -1.24
CA GLN A 665 -2.07 34.80 -2.00
C GLN A 665 -1.60 34.69 -3.46
N ALA A 666 -0.45 34.06 -3.71
CA ALA A 666 0.03 33.84 -5.07
C ALA A 666 -0.85 32.83 -5.84
N VAL A 667 -1.33 31.78 -5.17
CA VAL A 667 -2.28 30.82 -5.74
C VAL A 667 -3.61 31.49 -6.09
N ASP A 668 -4.16 32.34 -5.22
CA ASP A 668 -5.43 33.02 -5.47
C ASP A 668 -5.35 34.01 -6.64
N VAL A 669 -4.22 34.70 -6.81
CA VAL A 669 -3.97 35.51 -8.02
C VAL A 669 -3.97 34.66 -9.29
N MET A 670 -3.30 33.51 -9.26
CA MET A 670 -3.29 32.58 -10.40
C MET A 670 -4.68 31.96 -10.66
N ARG A 671 -5.41 31.63 -9.60
CA ARG A 671 -6.76 31.09 -9.64
C ARG A 671 -7.72 32.08 -10.29
N ALA A 672 -7.75 33.32 -9.80
CA ALA A 672 -8.53 34.40 -10.42
C ALA A 672 -8.13 34.61 -11.89
N GLN A 673 -6.83 34.60 -12.21
CA GLN A 673 -6.36 34.75 -13.58
C GLN A 673 -6.80 33.62 -14.53
N VAL A 674 -6.80 32.36 -14.06
CA VAL A 674 -7.16 31.17 -14.86
C VAL A 674 -8.67 31.05 -15.06
N HIS A 675 -9.46 31.30 -14.01
CA HIS A 675 -10.92 31.20 -14.06
C HIS A 675 -11.55 32.40 -14.79
N LEU A 676 -11.09 33.63 -14.54
CA LEU A 676 -11.68 34.86 -15.08
C LEU A 676 -11.01 35.40 -16.36
N ASP A 677 -10.10 34.62 -16.98
CA ASP A 677 -9.25 35.00 -18.13
C ASP A 677 -8.60 36.40 -18.00
N LEU A 678 -7.99 36.70 -16.84
CA LEU A 678 -7.41 38.03 -16.60
C LEU A 678 -6.13 38.26 -17.44
N ARG A 679 -6.25 39.06 -18.49
CA ARG A 679 -5.15 39.37 -19.44
C ARG A 679 -4.21 40.47 -18.93
N GLY A 680 -2.93 40.42 -19.30
CA GLY A 680 -1.91 41.34 -18.78
C GLY A 680 -1.74 41.30 -17.25
N VAL A 681 -2.04 40.17 -16.60
CA VAL A 681 -1.77 39.96 -15.16
C VAL A 681 -0.50 39.13 -15.04
N HIS A 682 0.47 39.62 -14.28
CA HIS A 682 1.76 38.96 -14.07
C HIS A 682 1.87 38.67 -12.57
N PRO A 683 1.65 37.41 -12.10
CA PRO A 683 1.48 37.11 -10.68
C PRO A 683 2.61 37.63 -9.77
N TYR A 684 3.88 37.51 -10.18
CA TYR A 684 5.00 38.01 -9.36
C TYR A 684 5.04 39.55 -9.26
N GLY A 685 4.39 40.27 -10.18
CA GLY A 685 4.30 41.73 -10.14
C GLY A 685 3.46 42.29 -8.98
N CYS A 686 2.68 41.44 -8.32
CA CYS A 686 1.86 41.74 -7.14
C CYS A 686 2.60 41.57 -5.80
N PHE A 687 3.87 41.16 -5.84
CA PHE A 687 4.71 40.87 -4.68
C PHE A 687 5.98 41.72 -4.70
N THR A 688 6.66 41.86 -3.56
CA THR A 688 7.96 42.54 -3.51
C THR A 688 9.06 41.64 -4.09
N GLU A 689 10.23 42.20 -4.42
CA GLU A 689 11.38 41.41 -4.91
C GLU A 689 11.84 40.35 -3.89
N LYS A 690 11.67 40.62 -2.58
CA LYS A 690 12.01 39.68 -1.50
C LYS A 690 11.03 38.52 -1.47
N ASP A 691 9.73 38.82 -1.54
CA ASP A 691 8.65 37.84 -1.59
C ASP A 691 8.81 36.92 -2.82
N GLY A 692 9.10 37.51 -3.98
CA GLY A 692 9.27 36.80 -5.25
C GLY A 692 10.37 35.75 -5.24
N GLY A 693 11.44 35.96 -4.46
CA GLY A 693 12.50 34.97 -4.24
C GLY A 693 12.13 33.81 -3.30
N LEU A 694 11.02 33.93 -2.57
CA LEU A 694 10.54 32.94 -1.59
C LEU A 694 9.27 32.20 -2.04
N LEU A 695 8.53 32.71 -3.04
CA LEU A 695 7.35 32.04 -3.59
C LEU A 695 7.68 30.61 -4.06
N PHE A 696 6.84 29.66 -3.62
CA PHE A 696 7.01 28.21 -3.86
C PHE A 696 8.31 27.60 -3.30
N SER A 697 8.99 28.27 -2.36
CA SER A 697 10.06 27.66 -1.56
C SER A 697 9.52 26.71 -0.46
N GLU A 698 10.41 26.01 0.24
CA GLU A 698 10.04 25.10 1.35
C GLU A 698 9.25 25.84 2.44
N LEU A 699 8.11 25.27 2.86
CA LEU A 699 7.24 25.85 3.89
C LEU A 699 7.92 26.12 5.24
N SER A 700 9.00 25.40 5.56
CA SER A 700 9.81 25.63 6.77
C SER A 700 10.90 26.71 6.61
N ALA A 701 10.94 27.41 5.47
CA ALA A 701 11.84 28.54 5.29
C ALA A 701 11.40 29.72 6.16
N ARG A 702 12.37 30.52 6.63
CA ARG A 702 12.09 31.72 7.42
C ARG A 702 11.67 32.84 6.47
N TYR A 703 10.46 33.34 6.65
CA TYR A 703 9.97 34.56 6.03
C TYR A 703 9.51 35.51 7.14
N THR A 704 9.73 36.80 6.94
CA THR A 704 9.18 37.86 7.77
C THR A 704 8.59 38.91 6.84
N PRO A 705 7.29 39.24 6.96
CA PRO A 705 6.66 40.21 6.08
C PRO A 705 7.31 41.60 6.22
N PRO A 706 7.47 42.36 5.13
CA PRO A 706 8.03 43.70 5.20
C PRO A 706 7.09 44.63 6.00
N PRO A 707 7.63 45.56 6.83
CA PRO A 707 6.80 46.43 7.68
C PRO A 707 6.01 47.48 6.90
N ALA A 708 6.36 47.71 5.64
CA ALA A 708 5.60 48.50 4.69
C ALA A 708 5.80 47.91 3.29
N VAL A 709 4.74 47.91 2.49
CA VAL A 709 4.76 47.49 1.08
C VAL A 709 4.91 48.72 0.20
N ASP A 710 5.75 48.64 -0.83
CA ASP A 710 5.96 49.75 -1.77
C ASP A 710 4.63 50.21 -2.40
N GLN A 711 4.43 51.52 -2.49
CA GLN A 711 3.20 52.11 -3.06
C GLN A 711 2.95 51.63 -4.50
N THR A 712 3.99 51.31 -5.27
CA THR A 712 3.89 50.75 -6.62
C THR A 712 3.27 49.35 -6.61
N VAL A 713 3.66 48.48 -5.68
CA VAL A 713 3.09 47.14 -5.48
C VAL A 713 1.66 47.26 -4.94
N ARG A 714 1.40 48.18 -4.01
CA ARG A 714 0.05 48.46 -3.52
C ARG A 714 -0.91 48.89 -4.64
N CYS A 715 -0.51 49.84 -5.49
CA CYS A 715 -1.32 50.25 -6.65
C CYS A 715 -1.56 49.11 -7.64
N ARG A 716 -0.57 48.21 -7.87
CA ARG A 716 -0.78 47.01 -8.71
C ARG A 716 -1.78 46.03 -8.10
N ARG A 717 -1.73 45.82 -6.78
CA ARG A 717 -2.70 44.99 -6.04
C ARG A 717 -4.11 45.57 -6.14
N GLU A 718 -4.28 46.85 -5.83
CA GLU A 718 -5.58 47.53 -5.92
C GLU A 718 -6.15 47.49 -7.35
N ALA A 719 -5.32 47.73 -8.38
CA ALA A 719 -5.71 47.59 -9.78
C ALA A 719 -6.09 46.15 -10.16
N LEU A 720 -5.36 45.14 -9.66
CA LEU A 720 -5.71 43.73 -9.88
C LEU A 720 -7.06 43.37 -9.25
N LEU A 721 -7.30 43.75 -7.98
CA LEU A 721 -8.56 43.51 -7.28
C LEU A 721 -9.74 44.15 -8.02
N GLN A 722 -9.59 45.40 -8.49
CA GLN A 722 -10.64 46.05 -9.28
C GLN A 722 -10.95 45.30 -10.59
N ARG A 723 -9.91 44.81 -11.28
CA ARG A 723 -10.06 44.04 -12.52
C ARG A 723 -10.66 42.65 -12.31
N TRP A 724 -10.29 41.97 -11.21
CA TRP A 724 -10.90 40.73 -10.75
C TRP A 724 -12.41 40.93 -10.55
N VAL A 725 -12.81 41.92 -9.73
CA VAL A 725 -14.22 42.25 -9.49
C VAL A 725 -14.98 42.56 -10.78
N THR A 726 -14.37 43.34 -11.68
CA THR A 726 -14.98 43.69 -12.98
C THR A 726 -15.26 42.43 -13.80
N ALA A 727 -14.30 41.50 -13.86
CA ALA A 727 -14.46 40.24 -14.59
C ALA A 727 -15.46 39.28 -13.92
N ALA A 728 -15.54 39.28 -12.59
CA ALA A 728 -16.52 38.50 -11.83
C ALA A 728 -17.97 38.96 -12.10
N VAL A 729 -18.22 40.28 -12.23
CA VAL A 729 -19.54 40.78 -12.66
C VAL A 729 -19.86 40.37 -14.11
N GLY A 730 -18.84 40.23 -14.96
CA GLY A 730 -19.00 39.70 -16.32
C GLY A 730 -19.44 38.22 -16.40
N LEU A 731 -19.48 37.48 -15.28
CA LEU A 731 -20.03 36.13 -15.19
C LEU A 731 -21.54 36.11 -14.89
N VAL A 732 -22.14 37.25 -14.52
CA VAL A 732 -23.56 37.31 -14.19
C VAL A 732 -24.38 37.03 -15.44
N THR A 733 -25.26 36.04 -15.35
CA THR A 733 -26.16 35.61 -16.44
C THR A 733 -27.61 35.82 -16.05
N GLU A 734 -28.50 35.95 -17.04
CA GLU A 734 -29.95 36.00 -16.79
C GLU A 734 -30.53 34.59 -16.80
N ARG A 735 -31.25 34.22 -15.74
CA ARG A 735 -32.06 33.00 -15.66
C ARG A 735 -33.25 33.09 -16.62
N PRO A 736 -33.84 31.95 -17.04
CA PRO A 736 -35.04 31.92 -17.88
C PRO A 736 -36.23 32.72 -17.30
N ASP A 737 -36.28 32.92 -15.97
CA ASP A 737 -37.29 33.71 -15.28
C ASP A 737 -37.03 35.24 -15.28
N GLY A 738 -35.98 35.70 -15.98
CA GLY A 738 -35.57 37.11 -16.04
C GLY A 738 -34.86 37.65 -14.79
N GLN A 739 -34.41 36.75 -13.90
CA GLN A 739 -33.64 37.10 -12.70
C GLN A 739 -32.13 36.88 -12.91
N ALA A 740 -31.29 37.74 -12.34
CA ALA A 740 -29.83 37.61 -12.45
C ALA A 740 -29.26 36.50 -11.55
N GLU A 741 -28.43 35.63 -12.12
CA GLU A 741 -27.66 34.58 -11.44
C GLU A 741 -26.38 35.18 -10.84
N LEU A 742 -26.45 35.62 -9.58
CA LEU A 742 -25.35 36.33 -8.92
C LEU A 742 -24.41 35.42 -8.09
N ALA A 743 -24.68 34.13 -8.00
CA ALA A 743 -24.01 33.23 -7.06
C ALA A 743 -22.50 33.11 -7.31
N GLU A 744 -22.08 32.94 -8.57
CA GLU A 744 -20.67 32.84 -8.94
C GLU A 744 -19.94 34.19 -8.81
N ALA A 745 -20.56 35.29 -9.23
CA ALA A 745 -20.02 36.64 -9.07
C ALA A 745 -19.81 37.00 -7.59
N ALA A 746 -20.76 36.65 -6.71
CA ALA A 746 -20.65 36.86 -5.27
C ALA A 746 -19.59 35.97 -4.60
N LEU A 747 -19.38 34.74 -5.10
CA LEU A 747 -18.27 33.88 -4.66
C LEU A 747 -16.92 34.54 -4.98
N TRP A 748 -16.74 35.04 -6.21
CA TRP A 748 -15.51 35.73 -6.62
C TRP A 748 -15.30 37.07 -5.91
N GLU A 749 -16.37 37.83 -5.63
CA GLU A 749 -16.34 39.04 -4.80
C GLU A 749 -15.79 38.73 -3.40
N ARG A 750 -16.31 37.67 -2.77
CA ARG A 750 -15.87 37.22 -1.46
C ARG A 750 -14.39 36.83 -1.46
N ARG A 751 -13.96 36.03 -2.44
CA ARG A 751 -12.53 35.66 -2.60
C ARG A 751 -11.65 36.90 -2.83
N CYS A 752 -12.12 37.87 -3.61
CA CYS A 752 -11.41 39.13 -3.82
C CYS A 752 -11.29 39.97 -2.52
N ARG A 753 -12.29 39.95 -1.63
CA ARG A 753 -12.19 40.57 -0.29
C ARG A 753 -11.25 39.83 0.65
N GLU A 754 -11.24 38.49 0.61
CA GLU A 754 -10.29 37.67 1.37
C GLU A 754 -8.84 37.99 0.94
N ALA A 755 -8.58 38.11 -0.37
CA ALA A 755 -7.28 38.57 -0.89
C ALA A 755 -6.95 40.03 -0.50
N ALA A 756 -7.93 40.95 -0.51
CA ALA A 756 -7.72 42.34 -0.09
C ALA A 756 -7.29 42.45 1.39
N ARG A 757 -7.92 41.66 2.28
CA ARG A 757 -7.52 41.54 3.70
C ARG A 757 -6.08 41.06 3.84
N GLY A 758 -5.68 40.03 3.09
CA GLY A 758 -4.31 39.50 3.09
C GLY A 758 -3.25 40.50 2.63
N TRP A 759 -3.64 41.59 1.97
CA TRP A 759 -2.78 42.66 1.47
C TRP A 759 -2.89 43.99 2.22
N ASP A 760 -3.64 44.04 3.33
CA ASP A 760 -3.93 45.28 4.08
C ASP A 760 -4.57 46.37 3.19
N ILE A 761 -5.50 45.95 2.33
CA ILE A 761 -6.34 46.80 1.48
C ILE A 761 -7.77 46.75 2.02
N ALA A 762 -8.37 47.93 2.25
CA ALA A 762 -9.71 48.03 2.79
C ALA A 762 -10.75 47.34 1.89
N GLU A 763 -11.58 46.47 2.47
CA GLU A 763 -12.64 45.73 1.75
C GLU A 763 -13.60 46.64 0.98
N ASP A 764 -13.81 47.86 1.44
CA ASP A 764 -14.65 48.86 0.78
C ASP A 764 -14.15 49.24 -0.61
N VAL A 765 -12.85 49.07 -0.93
CA VAL A 765 -12.32 49.23 -2.30
C VAL A 765 -12.93 48.17 -3.23
N VAL A 766 -13.06 46.93 -2.74
CA VAL A 766 -13.63 45.78 -3.46
C VAL A 766 -15.15 45.92 -3.55
N ARG A 767 -15.85 46.12 -2.42
CA ARG A 767 -17.32 46.29 -2.38
C ARG A 767 -17.81 47.43 -3.25
N ARG A 768 -17.14 48.59 -3.17
CA ARG A 768 -17.49 49.76 -3.98
C ARG A 768 -17.34 49.48 -5.45
N ARG A 769 -16.23 48.84 -5.86
CA ARG A 769 -16.04 48.45 -7.26
C ARG A 769 -17.11 47.46 -7.71
N TYR A 770 -17.45 46.48 -6.89
CA TYR A 770 -18.48 45.47 -7.21
C TYR A 770 -19.86 46.11 -7.39
N ALA A 771 -20.28 47.00 -6.49
CA ALA A 771 -21.53 47.75 -6.64
C ALA A 771 -21.53 48.62 -7.90
N LEU A 772 -20.44 49.34 -8.20
CA LEU A 772 -20.32 50.16 -9.40
C LEU A 772 -20.37 49.32 -10.69
N ASP A 773 -19.72 48.16 -10.72
CA ASP A 773 -19.75 47.26 -11.86
C ASP A 773 -21.15 46.62 -12.04
N LEU A 774 -21.82 46.22 -10.95
CA LEU A 774 -23.22 45.77 -10.98
C LEU A 774 -24.18 46.85 -11.51
N TYR A 775 -24.00 48.12 -11.11
CA TYR A 775 -24.71 49.24 -11.74
C TYR A 775 -24.33 49.38 -13.22
N SER A 776 -23.05 49.26 -13.60
CA SER A 776 -22.64 49.31 -15.01
C SER A 776 -23.28 48.20 -15.86
N ALA A 777 -23.65 47.07 -15.25
CA ALA A 777 -24.34 45.92 -15.85
C ALA A 777 -25.88 45.98 -15.73
N GLY A 778 -26.46 46.96 -15.02
CA GLY A 778 -27.91 47.14 -14.88
C GLY A 778 -28.58 46.34 -13.75
N HIS A 779 -27.78 45.72 -12.86
CA HIS A 779 -28.24 44.94 -11.70
C HIS A 779 -28.42 45.82 -10.45
N ASP A 780 -29.13 46.93 -10.60
CA ASP A 780 -29.23 48.03 -9.63
C ASP A 780 -29.68 47.61 -8.22
N LEU A 781 -30.58 46.62 -8.09
CA LEU A 781 -31.06 46.14 -6.79
C LEU A 781 -29.95 45.40 -6.02
N ALA A 782 -29.24 44.48 -6.68
CA ALA A 782 -28.10 43.77 -6.10
C ALA A 782 -26.96 44.74 -5.76
N ALA A 783 -26.75 45.78 -6.58
CA ALA A 783 -25.80 46.84 -6.27
C ALA A 783 -26.19 47.59 -4.99
N GLN A 784 -27.48 47.92 -4.78
CA GLN A 784 -27.97 48.56 -3.56
C GLN A 784 -27.74 47.69 -2.31
N GLU A 785 -27.99 46.37 -2.39
CA GLU A 785 -27.71 45.43 -1.30
C GLU A 785 -26.24 45.43 -0.90
N VAL A 786 -25.32 45.43 -1.87
CA VAL A 786 -23.87 45.52 -1.63
C VAL A 786 -23.47 46.84 -0.93
N LEU A 787 -24.10 47.96 -1.29
CA LEU A 787 -23.82 49.27 -0.69
C LEU A 787 -24.17 49.32 0.81
N LEU A 788 -25.11 48.50 1.29
CA LEU A 788 -25.44 48.41 2.73
C LEU A 788 -24.24 47.92 3.58
N GLY A 789 -23.30 47.21 2.98
CA GLY A 789 -22.09 46.69 3.64
C GLY A 789 -20.87 47.60 3.60
N LEU A 790 -20.98 48.85 3.13
CA LEU A 790 -19.88 49.82 3.11
C LEU A 790 -19.71 50.54 4.44
N THR A 791 -18.47 50.66 4.92
CA THR A 791 -18.13 51.49 6.08
C THR A 791 -17.94 52.96 5.72
N SER A 792 -17.55 53.27 4.47
CA SER A 792 -17.36 54.64 3.99
C SER A 792 -17.93 54.90 2.59
N ALA A 793 -18.90 55.82 2.52
CA ALA A 793 -19.45 56.36 1.29
C ALA A 793 -18.57 57.43 0.62
N ALA A 794 -17.36 57.72 1.12
CA ALA A 794 -16.51 58.79 0.58
C ALA A 794 -16.15 58.57 -0.90
N GLY A 795 -16.60 59.46 -1.78
CA GLY A 795 -16.39 59.41 -3.24
C GLY A 795 -17.35 58.49 -4.01
N LEU A 796 -18.19 57.71 -3.32
CA LEU A 796 -19.21 56.87 -3.96
C LEU A 796 -20.27 57.69 -4.74
N PRO A 797 -20.85 58.80 -4.21
CA PRO A 797 -21.91 59.51 -4.90
C PRO A 797 -21.46 60.09 -6.25
N SER A 798 -20.25 60.66 -6.30
CA SER A 798 -19.65 61.20 -7.52
C SER A 798 -19.44 60.11 -8.59
N GLN A 799 -19.05 58.90 -8.17
CA GLN A 799 -18.88 57.74 -9.06
C GLN A 799 -20.23 57.20 -9.57
N LEU A 800 -21.25 57.15 -8.72
CA LEU A 800 -22.62 56.79 -9.10
C LEU A 800 -23.25 57.84 -10.03
N LEU A 801 -22.97 59.13 -9.83
CA LEU A 801 -23.42 60.22 -10.68
C LEU A 801 -22.81 60.13 -12.09
N LEU A 802 -21.54 59.76 -12.21
CA LEU A 802 -20.87 59.50 -13.50
C LEU A 802 -21.45 58.29 -14.25
N LEU A 803 -21.87 57.23 -13.54
CA LEU A 803 -22.57 56.10 -14.13
C LEU A 803 -23.99 56.48 -14.60
N ALA A 804 -24.73 57.23 -13.78
CA ALA A 804 -26.04 57.73 -14.16
C ALA A 804 -25.97 58.69 -15.37
N GLY A 805 -24.98 59.59 -15.38
CA GLY A 805 -24.69 60.46 -16.52
C GLY A 805 -24.39 59.68 -17.79
N ALA A 806 -23.59 58.60 -17.72
CA ALA A 806 -23.31 57.73 -18.85
C ALA A 806 -24.56 56.99 -19.39
N ARG A 807 -25.48 56.57 -18.51
CA ARG A 807 -26.75 55.97 -18.92
C ARG A 807 -27.64 56.98 -19.65
N VAL A 808 -27.76 58.20 -19.12
CA VAL A 808 -28.53 59.28 -19.78
C VAL A 808 -27.87 59.70 -21.10
N ARG A 809 -26.53 59.80 -21.14
CA ARG A 809 -25.75 59.99 -22.37
C ARG A 809 -26.15 58.94 -23.41
N HIS A 810 -26.06 57.66 -23.08
CA HIS A 810 -26.40 56.59 -24.00
C HIS A 810 -27.87 56.63 -24.46
N TYR A 811 -28.81 56.92 -23.56
CA TYR A 811 -30.23 57.06 -23.92
C TYR A 811 -30.46 58.19 -24.94
N ILE A 812 -29.90 59.38 -24.69
CA ILE A 812 -29.98 60.51 -25.62
C ILE A 812 -29.34 60.14 -26.96
N HIS A 813 -28.13 59.57 -26.93
CA HIS A 813 -27.36 59.25 -28.15
C HIS A 813 -27.94 58.09 -28.98
N SER A 814 -28.68 57.18 -28.37
CA SER A 814 -29.36 56.07 -29.06
C SER A 814 -30.80 56.42 -29.48
N SER A 815 -31.30 57.60 -29.11
CA SER A 815 -32.65 58.05 -29.49
C SER A 815 -32.69 58.57 -30.93
N SER A 816 -33.81 58.32 -31.62
CA SER A 816 -34.10 58.92 -32.93
C SER A 816 -34.30 60.45 -32.84
N ASN A 817 -34.57 60.98 -31.65
CA ASN A 817 -34.89 62.38 -31.36
C ASN A 817 -33.74 63.10 -30.62
N MET A 818 -32.50 62.77 -30.92
CA MET A 818 -31.27 63.37 -30.34
C MET A 818 -31.34 64.90 -30.15
N MET A 819 -31.53 65.65 -31.23
CA MET A 819 -31.42 67.12 -31.23
C MET A 819 -32.40 67.81 -30.28
N PRO A 820 -33.72 67.50 -30.26
CA PRO A 820 -34.63 68.07 -29.28
C PRO A 820 -34.40 67.57 -27.85
N LEU A 821 -33.74 66.41 -27.63
CA LEU A 821 -33.32 66.00 -26.29
C LEU A 821 -32.12 66.81 -25.78
N LEU A 822 -31.11 67.03 -26.62
CA LEU A 822 -29.97 67.90 -26.29
C LEU A 822 -30.41 69.34 -25.97
N ALA A 823 -31.41 69.86 -26.69
CA ALA A 823 -31.98 71.19 -26.45
C ALA A 823 -32.74 71.34 -25.11
N ARG A 824 -33.00 70.25 -24.38
CA ARG A 824 -33.64 70.27 -23.04
C ARG A 824 -32.64 70.32 -21.89
N LEU A 825 -31.34 70.14 -22.16
CA LEU A 825 -30.30 70.12 -21.14
C LEU A 825 -30.01 71.53 -20.63
N THR A 826 -29.80 71.68 -19.31
CA THR A 826 -29.11 72.86 -18.77
C THR A 826 -27.65 72.84 -19.25
N MET A 827 -26.98 73.99 -19.27
CA MET A 827 -25.56 74.06 -19.66
C MET A 827 -24.69 73.16 -18.77
N ASN A 828 -24.99 73.11 -17.46
CA ASN A 828 -24.31 72.24 -16.49
C ASN A 828 -24.51 70.75 -16.82
N CYS A 829 -25.75 70.33 -17.12
CA CYS A 829 -26.05 68.95 -17.49
C CYS A 829 -25.42 68.56 -18.83
N ALA A 830 -25.40 69.46 -19.82
CA ALA A 830 -24.77 69.21 -21.12
C ALA A 830 -23.26 68.98 -20.98
N ASP A 831 -22.55 69.89 -20.30
CA ASP A 831 -21.12 69.76 -20.05
C ASP A 831 -20.80 68.48 -19.24
N PHE A 832 -21.62 68.17 -18.22
CA PHE A 832 -21.46 66.94 -17.44
C PHE A 832 -21.72 65.67 -18.26
N ILE A 833 -22.73 65.64 -19.12
CA ILE A 833 -23.07 64.48 -19.96
C ILE A 833 -21.97 64.18 -21.00
N GLU A 834 -21.22 65.18 -21.46
CA GLU A 834 -20.01 64.96 -22.27
C GLU A 834 -18.84 64.39 -21.45
N ILE A 835 -18.67 64.82 -20.20
CA ILE A 835 -17.63 64.32 -19.29
C ILE A 835 -17.96 62.91 -18.77
N ALA A 836 -19.24 62.60 -18.55
CA ALA A 836 -19.75 61.34 -18.02
C ALA A 836 -19.76 60.21 -19.06
N ASN A 837 -18.65 60.03 -19.78
CA ASN A 837 -18.48 59.00 -20.80
C ASN A 837 -17.85 57.72 -20.20
N THR A 838 -18.41 57.21 -19.10
CA THR A 838 -17.94 55.95 -18.49
C THR A 838 -18.44 54.74 -19.30
N PRO A 839 -17.60 53.72 -19.56
CA PRO A 839 -18.03 52.54 -20.31
C PRO A 839 -19.01 51.71 -19.49
N LEU A 840 -20.21 51.51 -20.04
CA LEU A 840 -21.26 50.67 -19.43
C LEU A 840 -21.20 49.24 -20.00
N GLN A 841 -21.40 48.25 -19.15
CA GLN A 841 -21.50 46.84 -19.57
C GLN A 841 -22.87 46.56 -20.19
N CYS A 842 -23.94 47.06 -19.58
CA CYS A 842 -25.29 47.13 -20.14
C CYS A 842 -25.65 48.61 -20.34
N PRO A 843 -25.59 49.15 -21.57
CA PRO A 843 -25.88 50.56 -21.81
C PRO A 843 -27.39 50.86 -21.89
N SER A 844 -28.21 49.85 -22.21
CA SER A 844 -29.67 49.97 -22.40
C SER A 844 -30.48 49.71 -21.11
N VAL A 845 -30.15 50.42 -20.04
CA VAL A 845 -30.89 50.32 -18.75
C VAL A 845 -32.15 51.20 -18.79
N PRO A 846 -33.33 50.72 -18.31
CA PRO A 846 -34.54 51.54 -18.24
C PRO A 846 -34.36 52.87 -17.49
N LEU A 847 -35.04 53.92 -17.96
CA LEU A 847 -34.94 55.26 -17.38
C LEU A 847 -35.42 55.30 -15.92
N GLU A 848 -36.39 54.46 -15.55
CA GLU A 848 -36.93 54.36 -14.19
C GLU A 848 -35.87 53.87 -13.19
N ARG A 849 -35.00 52.94 -13.60
CA ARG A 849 -33.85 52.49 -12.79
C ARG A 849 -32.78 53.58 -12.70
N THR A 850 -32.52 54.28 -13.81
CA THR A 850 -31.59 55.42 -13.85
C THR A 850 -32.06 56.59 -12.96
N LEU A 851 -33.37 56.85 -12.93
CA LEU A 851 -34.00 57.81 -12.02
C LEU A 851 -33.88 57.37 -10.56
N ALA A 852 -34.11 56.09 -10.25
CA ALA A 852 -33.94 55.55 -8.90
C ALA A 852 -32.49 55.68 -8.41
N LEU A 853 -31.51 55.45 -9.29
CA LEU A 853 -30.09 55.68 -9.04
C LEU A 853 -29.79 57.17 -8.76
N LEU A 854 -30.24 58.10 -9.60
CA LEU A 854 -30.05 59.54 -9.37
C LEU A 854 -30.66 60.01 -8.04
N ARG A 855 -31.89 59.58 -7.73
CA ARG A 855 -32.54 59.82 -6.43
C ARG A 855 -31.77 59.19 -5.25
N HIS A 856 -31.04 58.11 -5.47
CA HIS A 856 -30.15 57.54 -4.46
C HIS A 856 -28.88 58.37 -4.25
N VAL A 857 -28.27 58.89 -5.33
CA VAL A 857 -27.12 59.81 -5.26
C VAL A 857 -27.46 61.05 -4.44
N VAL A 858 -28.61 61.68 -4.70
CA VAL A 858 -29.08 62.84 -3.92
C VAL A 858 -29.18 62.51 -2.43
N ARG A 859 -29.72 61.33 -2.05
CA ARG A 859 -29.78 60.89 -0.64
C ARG A 859 -28.43 60.62 0.02
N LEU A 860 -27.35 60.46 -0.75
CA LEU A 860 -26.00 60.18 -0.24
C LEU A 860 -25.12 61.43 -0.11
N GLN A 861 -25.56 62.59 -0.58
CA GLN A 861 -24.80 63.85 -0.52
C GLN A 861 -25.45 64.88 0.42
N PRO A 862 -24.65 65.72 1.09
CA PRO A 862 -25.19 66.91 1.77
C PRO A 862 -25.63 67.96 0.73
N ASP A 863 -26.73 68.66 1.04
CA ASP A 863 -27.38 69.66 0.16
C ASP A 863 -26.46 70.80 -0.32
N SER A 864 -25.32 71.01 0.34
CA SER A 864 -24.34 72.05 0.01
C SER A 864 -23.39 71.71 -1.15
N ALA A 865 -23.34 70.46 -1.60
CA ALA A 865 -22.45 70.04 -2.69
C ALA A 865 -22.92 70.55 -4.07
N SER A 866 -21.98 71.02 -4.91
CA SER A 866 -22.27 71.33 -6.32
C SER A 866 -22.76 70.11 -7.10
N GLU A 867 -22.23 68.93 -6.77
CA GLU A 867 -22.67 67.65 -7.31
C GLU A 867 -24.13 67.31 -6.96
N CYS A 868 -24.61 67.72 -5.78
CA CYS A 868 -26.00 67.47 -5.36
C CYS A 868 -26.98 68.29 -6.20
N ARG A 869 -26.67 69.57 -6.45
CA ARG A 869 -27.45 70.42 -7.37
C ARG A 869 -27.48 69.87 -8.80
N LEU A 870 -26.34 69.41 -9.31
CA LEU A 870 -26.26 68.74 -10.62
C LEU A 870 -27.08 67.44 -10.64
N ALA A 871 -27.03 66.63 -9.57
CA ALA A 871 -27.83 65.42 -9.46
C ALA A 871 -29.34 65.73 -9.43
N MET A 872 -29.77 66.83 -8.80
CA MET A 872 -31.17 67.30 -8.85
C MET A 872 -31.58 67.77 -10.25
N GLU A 873 -30.78 68.58 -10.94
CA GLU A 873 -31.03 68.97 -12.34
C GLU A 873 -31.16 67.73 -13.26
N MET A 874 -30.35 66.70 -13.01
CA MET A 874 -30.43 65.41 -13.70
C MET A 874 -31.67 64.58 -13.34
N VAL A 875 -32.15 64.64 -12.10
CA VAL A 875 -33.43 64.00 -11.69
C VAL A 875 -34.59 64.62 -12.47
N ASP A 876 -34.73 65.95 -12.44
CA ASP A 876 -35.81 66.67 -13.13
C ASP A 876 -35.83 66.38 -14.64
N LEU A 877 -34.63 66.34 -15.26
CA LEU A 877 -34.46 65.93 -16.65
C LEU A 877 -35.02 64.52 -16.88
N VAL A 878 -34.54 63.51 -16.14
CA VAL A 878 -34.95 62.11 -16.36
C VAL A 878 -36.43 61.90 -16.05
N GLU A 879 -36.99 62.55 -15.04
CA GLU A 879 -38.44 62.51 -14.76
C GLU A 879 -39.26 63.03 -15.95
N SER A 880 -38.82 64.12 -16.58
CA SER A 880 -39.47 64.62 -17.80
C SER A 880 -39.37 63.64 -18.98
N LEU A 881 -38.25 62.92 -19.12
CA LEU A 881 -38.06 61.90 -20.18
C LEU A 881 -38.94 60.66 -19.95
N VAL A 882 -39.06 60.18 -18.71
CA VAL A 882 -39.96 59.07 -18.34
C VAL A 882 -41.42 59.46 -18.60
N SER A 883 -41.81 60.69 -18.24
CA SER A 883 -43.17 61.20 -18.49
C SER A 883 -43.51 61.27 -19.98
N ASP A 884 -42.56 61.64 -20.83
CA ASP A 884 -42.78 61.74 -22.28
C ASP A 884 -42.77 60.36 -22.96
N ALA A 885 -41.92 59.44 -22.51
CA ALA A 885 -41.93 58.05 -22.97
C ALA A 885 -43.28 57.36 -22.66
N ALA A 886 -43.87 57.62 -21.49
CA ALA A 886 -45.20 57.13 -21.13
C ALA A 886 -46.34 57.73 -21.98
N LYS A 887 -46.21 58.98 -22.44
CA LYS A 887 -47.22 59.63 -23.30
C LYS A 887 -47.13 59.18 -24.76
N GLY A 888 -45.95 58.74 -25.22
CA GLY A 888 -45.70 58.31 -26.60
C GLY A 888 -46.09 56.86 -26.92
N SER A 889 -46.64 56.11 -25.96
CA SER A 889 -47.08 54.72 -26.12
C SER A 889 -48.60 54.55 -26.30
N HIS A 890 -49.33 55.66 -26.50
CA HIS A 890 -50.78 55.72 -26.72
C HIS A 890 -51.14 56.16 -28.15
#